data_AF-A0A6G0WI58-F1
#
_entry.id   AF-A0A6G0WI58-F1
#
_cell.length_a   1.000
_cell.length_b   1.000
_cell.length_c   1.000
_cell.angle_alpha   90.00
_cell.angle_beta   90.00
_cell.angle_gamma   90.00
#
_symmetry.space_group_name_H-M   'P 1'
#
loop_
_entity.id
_entity.type
_entity.pdbx_description
1 polymer ?
#
loop_
_entity_poly.entity_id
_entity_poly.type
_entity_poly.pdbx_seq_one_letter_code
_entity_poly.pdbx_strand_id
1 'polypeptide(L)'
;MTQKGDEEGEVELINSTYSTTRFAFSWSWWSAYGYKRHIKGDTLPADNMLLTDQSMAYESCGSKIKADLLGGNAVVMFAYGLSGSGKTFTVFGPDAVDIPEAWFKHEEPHPLWGIFPRLAYELFKEKQDGWKITMKYFQNVVDTVRDLMSPMAQEQQYKNGMRKDPDGFMDIEWCQGVVLKDWNDLRKTFMSANARKAIAPTQFNHQSTRGHCIMTLEVEKPDPEREGMKQRGRVYVCDLAGTEPAGDVVYANYQKIAFDDGTIEMKYLGPHPDPAKSKELQDQGKKINLSLTEMAQFFMKMAEAVQKKTLKPGASIPGCNSYFLCKYLKDTMLQARTYLFCAVRPEVTYHNYTFSTLGFAKNASVIKLQPKKASTAASPAERKLMAELDEMKNLVAMLKAENEKMAKSGGSGGGGGGGEQVEKLNELLAMKQKQLENVLNGDDDGNNEKSAAKMQEAMMQRQREEYEKRGIALTFFEDKTTLPYLINLDVDAYRSMRFMFILSKEVTTVGTQGDIKPMALSVIADHCSFEKSPPAIDGDGVDSGGVVTLVAGKGEVLHNGKKLEPQARIVLAPFDRVVIGTELMLFRYPGREDPSVDPPSADDAAREFQQALQSQDTAAMLALEAQKKQFEAERAAWEKQKAELDAARAQTSTASAEEVAEREQKLRELAQQEKERLARQVNDQELRDVLPKINELKQIVGVLNRDMLSFETALKGGGGSDGDGIPQVKVKVHNSQTDETILLDVFEFVKAYALLKDEVAFLKNAIANNREYSSPQGHDPITLLFDNSFHVGSVTSFPEYLLYNLETDPDESNMNIKNAVPPFNTIGKLQVIWTPLSSDDESKHDPNAIEDVDGPDDLVGKPWTYKLEIKQALGLPMITDLAYCQYEFLGELFTTESVEQNTRNPVFNYSHIHHVPCVTKEFIQYLQSHRLEFQLFINPYIMDPPKDTISTSNSAIVRNLGGTVKVQIPYEELEAKVTTLEQEKDSLVREVAFLRQAFKSATSKDAPPFEATISTPRSKLEMAKSTDNVLNPPPSSTPATTQPNDKK
;
A
#
# COMPACT_ATOMS: atom_id res chain seq x y z
N MET A 1 -36.41 -9.05 -5.40
CA MET A 1 -36.24 -7.72 -4.77
C MET A 1 -37.44 -6.88 -5.14
N THR A 2 -37.97 -6.08 -4.21
CA THR A 2 -39.19 -5.30 -4.43
C THR A 2 -39.07 -3.91 -3.81
N GLN A 3 -39.34 -2.87 -4.61
CA GLN A 3 -39.47 -1.48 -4.15
C GLN A 3 -40.95 -1.09 -4.17
N LYS A 4 -41.56 -0.88 -3.00
CA LYS A 4 -43.01 -0.59 -2.87
C LYS A 4 -43.33 0.91 -2.83
N GLY A 5 -42.38 1.74 -2.41
CA GLY A 5 -42.51 3.20 -2.29
C GLY A 5 -41.14 3.87 -2.12
N ASP A 6 -41.08 5.20 -1.87
CA ASP A 6 -39.82 5.86 -1.49
C ASP A 6 -39.38 5.35 -0.11
N GLU A 7 -38.11 4.97 0.01
CA GLU A 7 -37.54 4.41 1.24
C GLU A 7 -38.21 3.11 1.76
N GLU A 8 -38.96 2.40 0.90
CA GLU A 8 -39.64 1.12 1.20
C GLU A 8 -39.17 -0.03 0.29
N GLY A 9 -37.92 -0.46 0.47
CA GLY A 9 -37.30 -1.58 -0.23
C GLY A 9 -37.29 -2.88 0.57
N GLU A 10 -37.43 -4.02 -0.11
CA GLU A 10 -37.43 -5.35 0.49
C GLU A 10 -36.66 -6.35 -0.38
N VAL A 11 -35.81 -7.15 0.27
CA VAL A 11 -35.05 -8.25 -0.34
C VAL A 11 -35.47 -9.55 0.31
N GLU A 12 -35.92 -10.51 -0.51
CA GLU A 12 -36.25 -11.87 -0.09
C GLU A 12 -35.29 -12.86 -0.77
N LEU A 13 -34.64 -13.70 0.03
CA LEU A 13 -33.81 -14.80 -0.42
C LEU A 13 -34.68 -16.02 -0.73
N ILE A 14 -34.74 -16.37 -2.01
CA ILE A 14 -35.39 -17.59 -2.49
C ILE A 14 -34.39 -18.75 -2.53
N ASN A 15 -34.85 -19.99 -2.38
CA ASN A 15 -33.98 -21.19 -2.36
C ASN A 15 -32.90 -21.14 -1.26
N SER A 16 -33.22 -20.50 -0.13
CA SER A 16 -32.34 -20.33 1.02
C SER A 16 -32.70 -21.33 2.12
N THR A 17 -31.69 -21.89 2.79
CA THR A 17 -31.85 -22.74 3.98
C THR A 17 -31.76 -21.96 5.29
N TYR A 18 -31.49 -20.64 5.23
CA TYR A 18 -31.41 -19.78 6.40
C TYR A 18 -32.80 -19.51 7.00
N SER A 19 -32.88 -19.40 8.32
CA SER A 19 -34.12 -19.11 9.04
C SER A 19 -34.67 -17.71 8.75
N THR A 20 -33.78 -16.74 8.48
CA THR A 20 -34.14 -15.39 8.05
C THR A 20 -33.96 -15.27 6.55
N THR A 21 -35.05 -15.03 5.83
CA THR A 21 -35.02 -14.90 4.36
C THR A 21 -35.42 -13.52 3.88
N ARG A 22 -36.01 -12.67 4.73
CA ARG A 22 -36.49 -11.33 4.36
C ARG A 22 -35.74 -10.22 5.08
N PHE A 23 -35.39 -9.18 4.33
CA PHE A 23 -34.63 -8.02 4.78
C PHE A 23 -35.27 -6.73 4.25
N ALA A 24 -35.45 -5.74 5.12
CA ALA A 24 -36.00 -4.44 4.76
C ALA A 24 -34.89 -3.37 4.68
N PHE A 25 -34.96 -2.52 3.66
CA PHE A 25 -34.00 -1.45 3.38
C PHE A 25 -34.73 -0.22 2.84
N SER A 26 -34.03 0.92 2.76
CA SER A 26 -34.58 2.11 2.10
C SER A 26 -34.82 1.87 0.61
N TRP A 27 -33.84 1.31 -0.09
CA TRP A 27 -33.96 1.00 -1.51
C TRP A 27 -33.47 -0.41 -1.82
N SER A 28 -34.10 -1.06 -2.79
CA SER A 28 -33.66 -2.35 -3.34
C SER A 28 -33.77 -2.33 -4.86
N TRP A 29 -32.68 -2.65 -5.55
CA TRP A 29 -32.59 -2.56 -7.02
C TRP A 29 -32.19 -3.89 -7.63
N TRP A 30 -32.93 -4.31 -8.66
CA TRP A 30 -32.58 -5.48 -9.47
C TRP A 30 -31.84 -5.04 -10.72
N SER A 31 -30.53 -5.30 -10.79
CA SER A 31 -29.64 -4.85 -11.88
C SER A 31 -28.90 -6.00 -12.58
N ALA A 32 -29.55 -7.16 -12.72
CA ALA A 32 -28.92 -8.36 -13.28
C ALA A 32 -29.06 -8.43 -14.81
N TYR A 33 -28.33 -7.58 -15.55
CA TYR A 33 -28.33 -7.64 -17.02
C TYR A 33 -27.87 -9.01 -17.52
N GLY A 34 -28.57 -9.57 -18.51
CA GLY A 34 -28.20 -10.87 -19.09
C GLY A 34 -28.48 -12.10 -18.20
N TYR A 35 -29.21 -11.96 -17.09
CA TYR A 35 -29.51 -13.05 -16.15
C TYR A 35 -30.07 -14.32 -16.83
N LYS A 36 -30.80 -14.15 -17.95
CA LYS A 36 -31.38 -15.25 -18.74
C LYS A 36 -30.35 -16.27 -19.22
N ARG A 37 -29.08 -15.87 -19.38
CA ARG A 37 -27.97 -16.77 -19.75
C ARG A 37 -27.51 -17.68 -18.60
N HIS A 38 -27.79 -17.30 -17.35
CA HIS A 38 -27.21 -17.93 -16.16
C HIS A 38 -28.25 -18.59 -15.24
N ILE A 39 -29.54 -18.25 -15.36
CA ILE A 39 -30.60 -18.93 -14.60
C ILE A 39 -30.70 -20.39 -14.99
N LYS A 40 -30.75 -21.26 -13.97
CA LYS A 40 -31.11 -22.67 -14.08
C LYS A 40 -32.44 -22.89 -13.36
N GLY A 41 -33.49 -23.28 -14.09
CA GLY A 41 -34.82 -23.49 -13.52
C GLY A 41 -35.81 -22.38 -13.90
N ASP A 42 -36.73 -22.04 -12.99
CA ASP A 42 -37.81 -21.10 -13.23
C ASP A 42 -37.29 -19.65 -13.36
N THR A 43 -37.58 -19.00 -14.49
CA THR A 43 -37.20 -17.60 -14.76
C THR A 43 -38.26 -16.60 -14.30
N LEU A 44 -39.49 -17.06 -14.02
CA LEU A 44 -40.65 -16.22 -13.74
C LEU A 44 -40.41 -15.21 -12.60
N PRO A 45 -39.74 -15.56 -11.48
CA PRO A 45 -39.44 -14.59 -10.44
C PRO A 45 -38.56 -13.44 -10.94
N ALA A 46 -37.54 -13.72 -11.75
CA ALA A 46 -36.63 -12.71 -12.28
C ALA A 46 -37.26 -11.91 -13.43
N ASP A 47 -38.08 -12.56 -14.28
CA ASP A 47 -38.82 -11.91 -15.37
C ASP A 47 -39.83 -10.87 -14.85
N ASN A 48 -40.38 -11.09 -13.65
CA ASN A 48 -41.32 -10.17 -12.99
C ASN A 48 -40.65 -9.02 -12.21
N MET A 49 -39.31 -9.03 -12.08
CA MET A 49 -38.60 -7.94 -11.40
C MET A 49 -38.31 -6.80 -12.36
N LEU A 50 -38.57 -5.56 -11.91
CA LEU A 50 -38.20 -4.37 -12.67
C LEU A 50 -36.68 -4.24 -12.73
N LEU A 51 -36.12 -4.35 -13.93
CA LEU A 51 -34.71 -4.10 -14.17
C LEU A 51 -34.43 -2.61 -13.96
N THR A 52 -33.66 -2.30 -12.93
CA THR A 52 -33.28 -0.93 -12.56
C THR A 52 -31.96 -0.59 -13.24
N ASP A 53 -31.94 0.48 -14.03
CA ASP A 53 -30.70 1.00 -14.61
C ASP A 53 -30.02 2.05 -13.73
N GLN A 54 -28.84 2.50 -14.14
CA GLN A 54 -28.06 3.47 -13.37
C GLN A 54 -28.73 4.84 -13.26
N SER A 55 -29.54 5.24 -14.24
CA SER A 55 -30.27 6.50 -14.20
C SER A 55 -31.35 6.43 -13.12
N MET A 56 -32.12 5.34 -13.10
CA MET A 56 -33.14 5.09 -12.07
C MET A 56 -32.55 5.00 -10.66
N ALA A 57 -31.38 4.36 -10.52
CA ALA A 57 -30.67 4.30 -9.24
C ALA A 57 -30.22 5.69 -8.76
N TYR A 58 -29.71 6.53 -9.67
CA TYR A 58 -29.34 7.92 -9.37
C TYR A 58 -30.56 8.77 -9.00
N GLU A 59 -31.68 8.66 -9.72
CA GLU A 59 -32.91 9.39 -9.41
C GLU A 59 -33.45 9.08 -8.00
N SER A 60 -33.23 7.85 -7.52
CA SER A 60 -33.67 7.42 -6.19
C SER A 60 -32.93 8.12 -5.03
N CYS A 61 -31.63 8.41 -5.18
CA CYS A 61 -30.80 8.88 -4.06
C CYS A 61 -29.82 10.04 -4.38
N GLY A 62 -29.41 10.18 -5.64
CA GLY A 62 -28.40 11.15 -6.09
C GLY A 62 -28.79 12.60 -5.83
N SER A 63 -30.04 12.97 -6.07
CA SER A 63 -30.55 14.32 -5.79
C SER A 63 -30.47 14.68 -4.29
N LYS A 64 -30.74 13.71 -3.40
CA LYS A 64 -30.62 13.88 -1.94
C LYS A 64 -29.14 14.09 -1.55
N ILE A 65 -28.25 13.26 -2.11
CA ILE A 65 -26.78 13.37 -1.90
C ILE A 65 -26.25 14.74 -2.35
N LYS A 66 -26.67 15.22 -3.53
CA LYS A 66 -26.27 16.53 -4.06
C LYS A 66 -26.72 17.66 -3.15
N ALA A 67 -27.98 17.64 -2.71
CA ALA A 67 -28.50 18.66 -1.80
C ALA A 67 -27.73 18.69 -0.47
N ASP A 68 -27.34 17.53 0.05
CA ASP A 68 -26.55 17.44 1.27
C ASP A 68 -25.13 17.99 1.09
N LEU A 69 -24.47 17.65 -0.01
CA LEU A 69 -23.15 18.17 -0.36
C LEU A 69 -23.17 19.71 -0.49
N LEU A 70 -24.11 20.25 -1.29
CA LEU A 70 -24.27 21.68 -1.47
C LEU A 70 -24.75 22.40 -0.20
N GLY A 71 -25.43 21.68 0.69
CA GLY A 71 -25.82 22.13 2.03
C GLY A 71 -24.66 22.17 3.04
N GLY A 72 -23.42 21.95 2.61
CA GLY A 72 -22.22 21.99 3.44
C GLY A 72 -22.08 20.82 4.40
N ASN A 73 -22.77 19.71 4.14
CA ASN A 73 -22.66 18.51 4.95
C ASN A 73 -21.48 17.66 4.45
N ALA A 74 -20.88 16.91 5.38
CA ALA A 74 -20.07 15.75 5.00
C ALA A 74 -21.00 14.59 4.61
N VAL A 75 -20.71 13.94 3.49
CA VAL A 75 -21.44 12.79 2.95
C VAL A 75 -20.45 11.65 2.75
N VAL A 76 -20.79 10.44 3.18
CA VAL A 76 -19.98 9.23 2.96
C VAL A 76 -20.80 8.24 2.15
N MET A 77 -20.26 7.80 1.01
CA MET A 77 -20.84 6.78 0.15
C MET A 77 -20.00 5.51 0.27
N PHE A 78 -20.56 4.43 0.81
CA PHE A 78 -19.90 3.13 0.91
C PHE A 78 -20.41 2.18 -0.16
N ALA A 79 -19.51 1.58 -0.93
CA ALA A 79 -19.83 0.38 -1.71
C ALA A 79 -19.30 -0.86 -0.98
N TYR A 80 -20.19 -1.77 -0.61
CA TYR A 80 -19.89 -2.95 0.20
C TYR A 80 -20.48 -4.23 -0.42
N GLY A 81 -19.77 -5.35 -0.29
CA GLY A 81 -20.21 -6.66 -0.76
C GLY A 81 -19.10 -7.47 -1.44
N LEU A 82 -19.45 -8.66 -1.92
CA LEU A 82 -18.53 -9.62 -2.56
C LEU A 82 -17.81 -9.00 -3.76
N SER A 83 -16.56 -9.40 -4.03
CA SER A 83 -15.91 -9.02 -5.29
C SER A 83 -16.75 -9.48 -6.51
N GLY A 84 -16.85 -8.62 -7.53
CA GLY A 84 -17.69 -8.88 -8.70
C GLY A 84 -19.21 -8.75 -8.47
N SER A 85 -19.67 -8.30 -7.30
CA SER A 85 -21.12 -8.11 -7.04
C SER A 85 -21.70 -6.81 -7.62
N GLY A 86 -20.86 -5.88 -8.07
CA GLY A 86 -21.29 -4.61 -8.68
C GLY A 86 -20.96 -3.33 -7.91
N LYS A 87 -20.12 -3.38 -6.85
CA LYS A 87 -19.71 -2.21 -6.05
C LYS A 87 -19.26 -0.99 -6.88
N THR A 88 -18.15 -1.14 -7.61
CA THR A 88 -17.58 -0.11 -8.47
C THR A 88 -18.56 0.31 -9.58
N PHE A 89 -19.30 -0.66 -10.13
CA PHE A 89 -20.31 -0.40 -11.16
C PHE A 89 -21.43 0.52 -10.63
N THR A 90 -21.97 0.30 -9.42
CA THR A 90 -23.01 1.18 -8.86
C THR A 90 -22.49 2.60 -8.60
N VAL A 91 -21.28 2.74 -8.08
CA VAL A 91 -20.74 4.05 -7.69
C VAL A 91 -20.21 4.83 -8.89
N PHE A 92 -19.39 4.22 -9.73
CA PHE A 92 -18.74 4.87 -10.87
C PHE A 92 -19.32 4.45 -12.21
N GLY A 93 -19.78 3.22 -12.34
CA GLY A 93 -20.04 2.58 -13.63
C GLY A 93 -18.77 1.88 -14.14
N PRO A 94 -18.70 1.56 -15.44
CA PRO A 94 -17.46 1.06 -16.03
C PRO A 94 -16.35 2.10 -15.86
N ASP A 95 -15.22 1.72 -15.25
CA ASP A 95 -14.10 2.62 -14.94
C ASP A 95 -12.73 2.11 -15.42
N ALA A 96 -12.68 0.97 -16.11
CA ALA A 96 -11.42 0.46 -16.65
C ALA A 96 -10.89 1.36 -17.78
N VAL A 97 -9.59 1.65 -17.80
CA VAL A 97 -9.01 2.64 -18.72
C VAL A 97 -9.01 2.14 -20.18
N ASP A 98 -8.95 0.82 -20.36
CA ASP A 98 -8.88 0.15 -21.65
C ASP A 98 -10.25 -0.06 -22.33
N ILE A 99 -11.37 0.04 -21.60
CA ILE A 99 -12.71 -0.18 -22.17
C ILE A 99 -13.33 1.11 -22.76
N PRO A 100 -14.01 1.07 -23.91
CA PRO A 100 -14.66 2.24 -24.50
C PRO A 100 -15.75 2.86 -23.63
N GLU A 101 -16.49 2.04 -22.89
CA GLU A 101 -17.66 2.43 -22.07
C GLU A 101 -17.28 3.11 -20.75
N ALA A 102 -15.98 3.29 -20.50
CA ALA A 102 -15.49 3.90 -19.28
C ALA A 102 -16.06 5.31 -19.10
N TRP A 103 -16.64 5.60 -17.94
CA TRP A 103 -17.47 6.80 -17.76
C TRP A 103 -16.73 8.10 -18.09
N PHE A 104 -15.44 8.20 -17.77
CA PHE A 104 -14.60 9.38 -18.01
C PHE A 104 -14.25 9.61 -19.50
N LYS A 105 -14.51 8.64 -20.39
CA LYS A 105 -14.35 8.81 -21.85
C LYS A 105 -15.52 9.55 -22.49
N HIS A 106 -16.64 9.70 -21.77
CA HIS A 106 -17.83 10.38 -22.26
C HIS A 106 -17.89 11.81 -21.70
N GLU A 107 -18.12 12.81 -22.57
CA GLU A 107 -18.23 14.21 -22.14
C GLU A 107 -19.60 14.53 -21.55
N GLU A 108 -20.62 13.84 -22.06
CA GLU A 108 -22.04 13.99 -21.70
C GLU A 108 -22.56 12.73 -20.99
N PRO A 109 -23.67 12.84 -20.22
CA PRO A 109 -24.24 11.73 -19.47
C PRO A 109 -24.47 10.48 -20.31
N HIS A 110 -23.85 9.39 -19.89
CA HIS A 110 -23.96 8.07 -20.53
C HIS A 110 -24.86 7.15 -19.69
N PRO A 111 -25.67 6.26 -20.29
CA PRO A 111 -26.55 5.35 -19.56
C PRO A 111 -25.85 4.48 -18.51
N LEU A 112 -24.57 4.14 -18.72
CA LEU A 112 -23.77 3.33 -17.80
C LEU A 112 -23.05 4.11 -16.70
N TRP A 113 -23.15 5.44 -16.66
CA TRP A 113 -22.58 6.22 -15.56
C TRP A 113 -23.22 5.83 -14.24
N GLY A 114 -22.41 5.51 -13.23
CA GLY A 114 -22.89 5.27 -11.88
C GLY A 114 -23.35 6.55 -11.16
N ILE A 115 -23.51 6.46 -9.85
CA ILE A 115 -24.04 7.56 -9.03
C ILE A 115 -23.08 8.76 -8.99
N PHE A 116 -21.78 8.53 -8.80
CA PHE A 116 -20.80 9.61 -8.63
C PHE A 116 -20.60 10.46 -9.90
N PRO A 117 -20.38 9.90 -11.11
CA PRO A 117 -20.20 10.73 -12.30
C PRO A 117 -21.40 11.62 -12.61
N ARG A 118 -22.63 11.13 -12.39
CA ARG A 118 -23.86 11.92 -12.54
C ARG A 118 -23.93 13.07 -11.53
N LEU A 119 -23.66 12.76 -10.26
CA LEU A 119 -23.57 13.74 -9.18
C LEU A 119 -22.55 14.84 -9.52
N ALA A 120 -21.35 14.44 -9.91
CA ALA A 120 -20.26 15.36 -10.24
C ALA A 120 -20.58 16.20 -11.48
N TYR A 121 -21.15 15.60 -12.54
CA TYR A 121 -21.55 16.35 -13.73
C TYR A 121 -22.60 17.42 -13.43
N GLU A 122 -23.63 17.10 -12.64
CA GLU A 122 -24.61 18.10 -12.18
C GLU A 122 -23.98 19.18 -11.29
N LEU A 123 -23.08 18.78 -10.39
CA LEU A 123 -22.33 19.72 -9.54
C LEU A 123 -21.52 20.72 -10.37
N PHE A 124 -20.81 20.27 -11.41
CA PHE A 124 -20.04 21.15 -12.28
C PHE A 124 -20.92 22.03 -13.19
N LYS A 125 -22.13 21.58 -13.53
CA LYS A 125 -23.13 22.42 -14.22
C LYS A 125 -23.64 23.57 -13.36
N GLU A 126 -23.78 23.33 -12.06
CA GLU A 126 -24.25 24.32 -11.07
C GLU A 126 -23.10 25.17 -10.50
N LYS A 127 -21.85 24.88 -10.86
CA LYS A 127 -20.66 25.61 -10.37
C LYS A 127 -20.74 27.08 -10.76
N GLN A 128 -20.54 27.96 -9.77
CA GLN A 128 -20.52 29.41 -9.94
C GLN A 128 -19.13 29.98 -9.60
N ASP A 129 -18.91 31.25 -9.92
CA ASP A 129 -17.71 31.96 -9.47
C ASP A 129 -17.63 31.97 -7.93
N GLY A 130 -16.42 31.89 -7.38
CA GLY A 130 -16.21 31.76 -5.94
C GLY A 130 -16.23 30.32 -5.42
N TRP A 131 -16.59 29.34 -6.26
CA TRP A 131 -16.55 27.92 -5.89
C TRP A 131 -15.16 27.33 -6.14
N LYS A 132 -14.65 26.59 -5.16
CA LYS A 132 -13.45 25.79 -5.25
C LYS A 132 -13.81 24.32 -5.05
N ILE A 133 -13.52 23.50 -6.05
CA ILE A 133 -13.77 22.05 -6.00
C ILE A 133 -12.42 21.35 -6.00
N THR A 134 -12.14 20.55 -4.97
CA THR A 134 -10.86 19.83 -4.81
C THR A 134 -11.11 18.33 -4.75
N MET A 135 -10.30 17.55 -5.43
CA MET A 135 -10.34 16.09 -5.40
C MET A 135 -9.06 15.51 -4.80
N LYS A 136 -9.20 14.62 -3.82
CA LYS A 136 -8.16 13.71 -3.34
C LYS A 136 -8.55 12.29 -3.68
N TYR A 137 -7.59 11.45 -4.04
CA TYR A 137 -7.85 10.04 -4.29
C TYR A 137 -6.67 9.17 -3.88
N PHE A 138 -6.90 8.19 -3.02
CA PHE A 138 -5.88 7.25 -2.61
C PHE A 138 -6.45 5.83 -2.50
N GLN A 139 -5.55 4.85 -2.54
CA GLN A 139 -5.86 3.45 -2.30
C GLN A 139 -5.11 2.98 -1.07
N ASN A 140 -5.81 2.32 -0.14
CA ASN A 140 -5.21 1.64 0.98
C ASN A 140 -5.15 0.13 0.73
N VAL A 141 -3.96 -0.45 0.87
CA VAL A 141 -3.73 -1.89 0.85
C VAL A 141 -2.99 -2.23 2.13
N VAL A 142 -3.67 -2.93 3.04
CA VAL A 142 -3.12 -3.31 4.34
C VAL A 142 -2.71 -2.05 5.12
N ASP A 143 -1.44 -1.90 5.48
CA ASP A 143 -0.93 -0.78 6.27
C ASP A 143 -0.36 0.36 5.38
N THR A 144 -0.49 0.23 4.06
CA THR A 144 0.07 1.18 3.09
C THR A 144 -1.06 2.01 2.49
N VAL A 145 -0.86 3.32 2.44
CA VAL A 145 -1.66 4.22 1.61
C VAL A 145 -0.82 4.56 0.39
N ARG A 146 -1.44 4.50 -0.78
CA ARG A 146 -0.91 5.02 -2.04
C ARG A 146 -1.73 6.22 -2.46
N ASP A 147 -1.05 7.33 -2.68
CA ASP A 147 -1.67 8.48 -3.32
C ASP A 147 -1.82 8.25 -4.83
N LEU A 148 -3.06 8.13 -5.30
CA LEU A 148 -3.37 7.94 -6.73
C LEU A 148 -3.32 9.27 -7.50
N MET A 149 -3.40 10.40 -6.80
CA MET A 149 -3.25 11.74 -7.37
C MET A 149 -1.79 12.07 -7.62
N SER A 150 -0.87 11.50 -6.83
CA SER A 150 0.57 11.61 -7.04
C SER A 150 0.96 11.02 -8.42
N PRO A 151 1.63 11.79 -9.28
CA PRO A 151 2.10 11.28 -10.57
C PRO A 151 3.17 10.19 -10.42
N MET A 152 3.81 10.12 -9.25
CA MET A 152 4.79 9.12 -8.87
C MET A 152 4.20 7.92 -8.11
N ALA A 153 2.87 7.92 -7.88
CA ALA A 153 2.17 6.95 -7.04
C ALA A 153 2.86 6.78 -5.67
N GLN A 154 3.12 7.89 -4.98
CA GLN A 154 3.81 7.86 -3.69
C GLN A 154 3.08 6.96 -2.70
N GLU A 155 3.85 6.13 -2.00
CA GLU A 155 3.34 5.23 -0.96
C GLU A 155 4.00 5.53 0.36
N GLN A 156 3.20 5.51 1.42
CA GLN A 156 3.71 5.52 2.78
C GLN A 156 2.81 4.65 3.64
N GLN A 157 3.33 4.25 4.80
CA GLN A 157 2.48 3.65 5.82
C GLN A 157 1.41 4.66 6.25
N TYR A 158 0.18 4.20 6.46
CA TYR A 158 -0.95 5.11 6.72
C TYR A 158 -0.75 5.97 7.97
N LYS A 159 0.01 5.49 8.96
CA LYS A 159 0.31 6.22 10.20
C LYS A 159 1.08 7.53 9.94
N ASN A 160 1.88 7.55 8.87
CA ASN A 160 2.60 8.74 8.45
C ASN A 160 1.60 9.72 7.82
N GLY A 161 1.32 10.82 8.50
CA GLY A 161 0.44 11.89 8.01
C GLY A 161 -1.07 11.69 8.23
N MET A 162 -1.51 10.62 8.88
CA MET A 162 -2.92 10.47 9.28
C MET A 162 -3.24 11.38 10.46
N ARG A 163 -4.00 12.45 10.22
CA ARG A 163 -4.30 13.50 11.19
C ARG A 163 -5.71 14.04 11.01
N LYS A 164 -6.22 14.73 12.03
CA LYS A 164 -7.47 15.49 11.91
C LYS A 164 -7.18 16.83 11.29
N ASP A 165 -7.97 17.20 10.30
CA ASP A 165 -7.95 18.52 9.70
C ASP A 165 -8.62 19.57 10.62
N PRO A 166 -8.61 20.87 10.24
CA PRO A 166 -9.23 21.92 11.05
C PRO A 166 -10.74 21.75 11.27
N ASP A 167 -11.43 21.01 10.39
CA ASP A 167 -12.86 20.73 10.50
C ASP A 167 -13.15 19.52 11.40
N GLY A 168 -12.11 18.77 11.82
CA GLY A 168 -12.17 17.62 12.70
C GLY A 168 -12.34 16.28 11.98
N PHE A 169 -12.21 16.27 10.64
CA PHE A 169 -12.24 15.06 9.82
C PHE A 169 -10.84 14.49 9.65
N MET A 170 -10.73 13.16 9.60
CA MET A 170 -9.44 12.53 9.33
C MET A 170 -9.04 12.73 7.87
N ASP A 171 -7.76 13.03 7.65
CA ASP A 171 -7.13 13.20 6.35
C ASP A 171 -5.73 12.55 6.37
N ILE A 172 -5.18 12.30 5.19
CA ILE A 172 -3.78 11.92 4.99
C ILE A 172 -3.04 13.13 4.42
N GLU A 173 -2.26 13.80 5.26
CA GLU A 173 -1.65 15.11 4.97
C GLU A 173 -0.75 15.09 3.72
N TRP A 174 -0.04 13.99 3.49
CA TRP A 174 0.88 13.88 2.35
C TRP A 174 0.19 13.48 1.04
N CYS A 175 -1.06 13.01 1.07
CA CYS A 175 -1.82 12.72 -0.15
C CYS A 175 -2.28 14.01 -0.84
N GLN A 176 -2.00 14.11 -2.14
CA GLN A 176 -2.26 15.31 -2.92
C GLN A 176 -3.75 15.54 -3.17
N GLY A 177 -4.16 16.81 -3.03
CA GLY A 177 -5.43 17.31 -3.53
C GLY A 177 -5.22 18.14 -4.79
N VAL A 178 -6.01 17.87 -5.82
CA VAL A 178 -6.00 18.63 -7.08
C VAL A 178 -7.26 19.47 -7.15
N VAL A 179 -7.10 20.77 -7.42
CA VAL A 179 -8.23 21.67 -7.65
C VAL A 179 -8.73 21.48 -9.08
N LEU A 180 -10.04 21.28 -9.22
CA LEU A 180 -10.70 20.94 -10.48
C LEU A 180 -11.39 22.16 -11.07
N LYS A 181 -11.01 22.49 -12.32
CA LYS A 181 -11.54 23.66 -13.03
C LYS A 181 -12.94 23.42 -13.57
N ASP A 182 -13.11 22.31 -14.25
CA ASP A 182 -14.36 21.93 -14.91
C ASP A 182 -14.57 20.41 -14.90
N TRP A 183 -15.69 19.99 -15.48
CA TRP A 183 -16.04 18.58 -15.63
C TRP A 183 -14.97 17.77 -16.40
N ASN A 184 -14.38 18.35 -17.44
CA ASN A 184 -13.40 17.66 -18.27
C ASN A 184 -12.06 17.48 -17.54
N ASP A 185 -11.70 18.43 -16.70
CA ASP A 185 -10.57 18.34 -15.79
C ASP A 185 -10.76 17.15 -14.84
N LEU A 186 -11.93 17.06 -14.18
CA LEU A 186 -12.26 15.90 -13.33
C LEU A 186 -12.12 14.58 -14.09
N ARG A 187 -12.69 14.47 -15.30
CA ARG A 187 -12.61 13.23 -16.11
C ARG A 187 -11.17 12.81 -16.38
N LYS A 188 -10.33 13.76 -16.82
CA LYS A 188 -8.92 13.50 -17.14
C LYS A 188 -8.12 13.14 -15.89
N THR A 189 -8.28 13.90 -14.81
CA THR A 189 -7.61 13.64 -13.53
C THR A 189 -8.00 12.28 -12.97
N PHE A 190 -9.29 11.95 -12.99
CA PHE A 190 -9.76 10.65 -12.55
C PHE A 190 -9.20 9.52 -13.41
N MET A 191 -9.23 9.65 -14.75
CA MET A 191 -8.65 8.64 -15.66
C MET A 191 -7.18 8.36 -15.35
N SER A 192 -6.37 9.41 -15.17
CA SER A 192 -4.95 9.26 -14.80
C SER A 192 -4.76 8.65 -13.42
N ALA A 193 -5.59 9.01 -12.43
CA ALA A 193 -5.52 8.43 -11.10
C ALA A 193 -5.97 6.96 -11.09
N ASN A 194 -7.02 6.61 -11.83
CA ASN A 194 -7.58 5.26 -11.89
C ASN A 194 -6.59 4.27 -12.52
N ALA A 195 -5.79 4.72 -13.50
CA ALA A 195 -4.72 3.92 -14.11
C ALA A 195 -3.64 3.47 -13.10
N ARG A 196 -3.55 4.11 -11.93
CA ARG A 196 -2.55 3.81 -10.89
C ARG A 196 -3.07 2.88 -9.80
N LYS A 197 -4.33 2.44 -9.90
CA LYS A 197 -4.91 1.48 -8.95
C LYS A 197 -4.18 0.14 -9.01
N ALA A 198 -3.91 -0.41 -7.84
CA ALA A 198 -3.60 -1.81 -7.64
C ALA A 198 -4.80 -2.68 -8.03
N ILE A 199 -4.62 -3.60 -8.96
CA ILE A 199 -5.62 -4.62 -9.31
C ILE A 199 -4.99 -6.01 -9.35
N ALA A 200 -5.73 -7.03 -8.92
CA ALA A 200 -5.34 -8.43 -9.02
C ALA A 200 -6.53 -9.30 -9.45
N PRO A 201 -6.41 -10.13 -10.51
CA PRO A 201 -7.47 -11.02 -10.93
C PRO A 201 -7.74 -12.12 -9.90
N THR A 202 -8.99 -12.25 -9.45
CA THR A 202 -9.45 -13.34 -8.56
C THR A 202 -10.57 -14.12 -9.22
N GLN A 203 -10.93 -15.31 -8.74
CA GLN A 203 -12.02 -16.11 -9.33
C GLN A 203 -13.38 -15.41 -9.33
N PHE A 204 -13.54 -14.39 -8.48
CA PHE A 204 -14.76 -13.61 -8.38
C PHE A 204 -14.77 -12.42 -9.36
N ASN A 205 -13.61 -11.83 -9.63
CA ASN A 205 -13.48 -10.66 -10.50
C ASN A 205 -12.07 -10.53 -11.09
N HIS A 206 -12.01 -10.37 -12.41
CA HIS A 206 -10.77 -10.10 -13.14
C HIS A 206 -10.12 -8.74 -12.81
N GLN A 207 -10.89 -7.76 -12.32
CA GLN A 207 -10.41 -6.41 -11.94
C GLN A 207 -10.58 -6.15 -10.43
N SER A 208 -10.25 -7.11 -9.57
CA SER A 208 -10.39 -6.92 -8.12
C SER A 208 -9.38 -5.90 -7.60
N THR A 209 -9.85 -4.84 -6.93
CA THR A 209 -9.00 -3.75 -6.40
C THR A 209 -8.20 -4.12 -5.15
N ARG A 210 -8.53 -5.26 -4.49
CA ARG A 210 -7.84 -5.85 -3.32
C ARG A 210 -7.28 -4.83 -2.32
N GLY A 211 -8.02 -3.76 -2.10
CA GLY A 211 -7.68 -2.61 -1.28
C GLY A 211 -8.83 -1.61 -1.29
N HIS A 212 -8.89 -0.73 -0.30
CA HIS A 212 -9.95 0.27 -0.17
C HIS A 212 -9.57 1.50 -0.99
N CYS A 213 -10.38 1.85 -1.98
CA CYS A 213 -10.22 3.08 -2.74
C CYS A 213 -11.09 4.17 -2.11
N ILE A 214 -10.48 5.25 -1.61
CA ILE A 214 -11.18 6.36 -0.98
C ILE A 214 -10.89 7.63 -1.76
N MET A 215 -11.93 8.15 -2.42
CA MET A 215 -11.90 9.43 -3.11
C MET A 215 -12.66 10.45 -2.28
N THR A 216 -12.10 11.65 -2.12
CA THR A 216 -12.77 12.77 -1.47
C THR A 216 -12.94 13.88 -2.49
N LEU A 217 -14.17 14.34 -2.70
CA LEU A 217 -14.48 15.55 -3.45
C LEU A 217 -15.00 16.61 -2.46
N GLU A 218 -14.25 17.69 -2.34
CA GLU A 218 -14.57 18.83 -1.47
C GLU A 218 -15.10 19.98 -2.33
N VAL A 219 -16.20 20.58 -1.89
CA VAL A 219 -16.82 21.76 -2.50
C VAL A 219 -16.83 22.88 -1.47
N GLU A 220 -16.01 23.90 -1.71
CA GLU A 220 -16.01 25.13 -0.95
C GLU A 220 -16.71 26.21 -1.78
N LYS A 221 -17.77 26.81 -1.23
CA LYS A 221 -18.55 27.87 -1.91
C LYS A 221 -18.91 28.99 -0.94
N PRO A 222 -19.27 30.19 -1.44
CA PRO A 222 -19.81 31.25 -0.58
C PRO A 222 -21.01 30.76 0.23
N ASP A 223 -21.08 31.17 1.50
CA ASP A 223 -22.24 30.90 2.36
C ASP A 223 -23.38 31.87 1.99
N PRO A 224 -24.55 31.38 1.54
CA PRO A 224 -25.66 32.24 1.12
C PRO A 224 -26.30 33.01 2.29
N GLU A 225 -26.12 32.54 3.54
CA GLU A 225 -26.73 33.15 4.73
C GLU A 225 -25.76 34.06 5.49
N ARG A 226 -24.44 33.87 5.29
CA ARG A 226 -23.39 34.59 6.04
C ARG A 226 -22.39 35.24 5.11
N GLU A 227 -22.58 36.54 4.89
CA GLU A 227 -21.69 37.36 4.05
C GLU A 227 -20.22 37.29 4.55
N GLY A 228 -19.30 37.01 3.63
CA GLY A 228 -17.87 36.86 3.95
C GLY A 228 -17.47 35.52 4.59
N MET A 229 -18.41 34.58 4.76
CA MET A 229 -18.13 33.19 5.12
C MET A 229 -18.23 32.28 3.90
N LYS A 230 -17.56 31.14 3.98
CA LYS A 230 -17.64 30.03 3.04
C LYS A 230 -18.23 28.82 3.74
N GLN A 231 -18.99 28.06 2.97
CA GLN A 231 -19.55 26.78 3.36
C GLN A 231 -18.78 25.68 2.63
N ARG A 232 -18.44 24.61 3.35
CA ARG A 232 -17.64 23.50 2.82
C ARG A 232 -18.42 22.19 2.93
N GLY A 233 -18.73 21.60 1.80
CA GLY A 233 -19.30 20.25 1.70
C GLY A 233 -18.24 19.25 1.25
N ARG A 234 -18.35 18.00 1.70
CA ARG A 234 -17.44 16.92 1.30
C ARG A 234 -18.20 15.67 0.98
N VAL A 235 -17.84 14.99 -0.11
CA VAL A 235 -18.29 13.62 -0.38
C VAL A 235 -17.09 12.68 -0.38
N TYR A 236 -17.15 11.68 0.50
CA TYR A 236 -16.20 10.58 0.60
C TYR A 236 -16.80 9.39 -0.14
N VAL A 237 -16.21 9.03 -1.27
CA VAL A 237 -16.60 7.86 -2.06
C VAL A 237 -15.65 6.72 -1.71
N CYS A 238 -16.16 5.76 -0.94
CA CYS A 238 -15.44 4.62 -0.41
C CYS A 238 -15.81 3.35 -1.19
N ASP A 239 -15.03 3.02 -2.21
CA ASP A 239 -15.13 1.76 -2.95
C ASP A 239 -14.26 0.71 -2.23
N LEU A 240 -14.90 -0.11 -1.40
CA LEU A 240 -14.21 -1.03 -0.49
C LEU A 240 -13.79 -2.31 -1.21
N ALA A 241 -12.76 -2.97 -0.65
CA ALA A 241 -12.38 -4.32 -1.07
C ALA A 241 -13.56 -5.31 -0.94
N GLY A 242 -13.47 -6.42 -1.68
CA GLY A 242 -14.43 -7.50 -1.59
C GLY A 242 -14.45 -8.17 -0.22
N THR A 243 -15.63 -8.61 0.22
CA THR A 243 -15.85 -9.22 1.54
C THR A 243 -15.61 -10.73 1.57
N GLU A 244 -15.07 -11.31 0.49
CA GLU A 244 -14.73 -12.72 0.43
C GLU A 244 -13.66 -13.11 1.47
N PRO A 245 -13.80 -14.24 2.18
CA PRO A 245 -12.77 -14.78 3.06
C PRO A 245 -11.46 -14.94 2.32
N ALA A 246 -10.38 -14.46 2.94
CA ALA A 246 -9.09 -14.40 2.28
C ALA A 246 -8.63 -15.78 1.79
N GLY A 247 -8.83 -16.85 2.58
CA GLY A 247 -8.44 -18.22 2.24
C GLY A 247 -9.18 -18.82 1.04
N ASP A 248 -10.36 -18.30 0.70
CA ASP A 248 -11.12 -18.79 -0.45
C ASP A 248 -10.60 -18.20 -1.77
N VAL A 249 -9.81 -17.12 -1.72
CA VAL A 249 -9.37 -16.37 -2.90
C VAL A 249 -8.21 -17.07 -3.59
N VAL A 250 -8.29 -17.17 -4.91
CA VAL A 250 -7.19 -17.66 -5.76
C VAL A 250 -6.84 -16.61 -6.80
N TYR A 251 -5.56 -16.54 -7.17
CA TYR A 251 -5.16 -15.75 -8.33
C TYR A 251 -5.69 -16.46 -9.57
N ALA A 252 -6.46 -15.76 -10.40
CA ALA A 252 -7.27 -16.37 -11.44
C ALA A 252 -6.78 -16.05 -12.85
N ASN A 253 -6.94 -17.02 -13.76
CA ASN A 253 -6.80 -16.81 -15.19
C ASN A 253 -8.17 -16.62 -15.85
N TYR A 254 -8.24 -15.68 -16.79
CA TYR A 254 -9.46 -15.32 -17.50
C TYR A 254 -9.25 -15.35 -19.02
N GLN A 255 -10.34 -15.63 -19.74
CA GLN A 255 -10.43 -15.48 -21.19
C GLN A 255 -11.56 -14.51 -21.55
N LYS A 256 -11.24 -13.54 -22.40
CA LYS A 256 -12.24 -12.62 -22.97
C LYS A 256 -13.07 -13.35 -24.03
N ILE A 257 -14.39 -13.37 -23.86
CA ILE A 257 -15.34 -13.93 -24.81
C ILE A 257 -16.24 -12.80 -25.30
N ALA A 258 -16.21 -12.56 -26.61
CA ALA A 258 -17.16 -11.66 -27.26
C ALA A 258 -18.37 -12.48 -27.75
N PHE A 259 -19.57 -11.94 -27.54
CA PHE A 259 -20.83 -12.50 -28.03
C PHE A 259 -21.33 -11.74 -29.27
N ASP A 260 -22.25 -12.37 -30.01
CA ASP A 260 -22.82 -11.82 -31.25
C ASP A 260 -23.59 -10.50 -31.04
N ASP A 261 -24.09 -10.25 -29.83
CA ASP A 261 -24.75 -9.01 -29.43
C ASP A 261 -23.77 -7.87 -29.09
N GLY A 262 -22.47 -8.11 -29.27
CA GLY A 262 -21.39 -7.17 -28.95
C GLY A 262 -21.02 -7.15 -27.46
N THR A 263 -21.72 -7.91 -26.59
CA THR A 263 -21.36 -8.00 -25.18
C THR A 263 -20.09 -8.83 -25.00
N ILE A 264 -19.29 -8.47 -24.00
CA ILE A 264 -18.03 -9.14 -23.69
C ILE A 264 -18.11 -9.67 -22.28
N GLU A 265 -17.78 -10.95 -22.09
CA GLU A 265 -17.71 -11.59 -20.79
C GLU A 265 -16.30 -12.15 -20.55
N MET A 266 -15.84 -12.02 -19.31
CA MET A 266 -14.58 -12.59 -18.87
C MET A 266 -14.85 -13.97 -18.28
N LYS A 267 -14.55 -15.03 -19.05
CA LYS A 267 -14.70 -16.41 -18.61
C LYS A 267 -13.54 -16.82 -17.73
N TYR A 268 -13.84 -17.22 -16.51
CA TYR A 268 -12.88 -17.82 -15.60
C TYR A 268 -12.37 -19.17 -16.13
N LEU A 269 -11.06 -19.33 -16.25
CA LEU A 269 -10.40 -20.55 -16.73
C LEU A 269 -9.90 -21.46 -15.60
N GLY A 270 -9.78 -20.93 -14.38
CA GLY A 270 -9.22 -21.64 -13.24
C GLY A 270 -8.16 -20.84 -12.49
N PRO A 271 -7.63 -21.39 -11.38
CA PRO A 271 -6.52 -20.79 -10.64
C PRO A 271 -5.25 -20.72 -11.50
N HIS A 272 -4.41 -19.74 -11.21
CA HIS A 272 -3.10 -19.61 -11.83
C HIS A 272 -2.21 -20.81 -11.44
N PRO A 273 -1.37 -21.34 -12.35
CA PRO A 273 -0.53 -22.52 -12.10
C PRO A 273 0.48 -22.34 -10.96
N ASP A 274 0.89 -21.10 -10.70
CA ASP A 274 1.80 -20.73 -9.62
C ASP A 274 1.04 -20.54 -8.27
N PRO A 275 1.25 -21.42 -7.28
CA PRO A 275 0.57 -21.34 -5.99
C PRO A 275 1.03 -20.13 -5.14
N ALA A 276 2.24 -19.58 -5.39
CA ALA A 276 2.75 -18.44 -4.62
C ALA A 276 1.89 -17.18 -4.83
N LYS A 277 1.41 -16.95 -6.05
CA LYS A 277 0.52 -15.83 -6.37
C LYS A 277 -0.79 -15.87 -5.61
N SER A 278 -1.38 -17.07 -5.48
CA SER A 278 -2.59 -17.23 -4.68
C SER A 278 -2.29 -17.01 -3.20
N LYS A 279 -1.18 -17.54 -2.67
CA LYS A 279 -0.80 -17.35 -1.27
C LYS A 279 -0.56 -15.89 -0.92
N GLU A 280 0.20 -15.15 -1.73
CA GLU A 280 0.42 -13.71 -1.53
C GLU A 280 -0.89 -12.93 -1.52
N LEU A 281 -1.77 -13.24 -2.48
CA LEU A 281 -3.10 -12.64 -2.57
C LEU A 281 -3.96 -12.93 -1.32
N GLN A 282 -3.90 -14.15 -0.79
CA GLN A 282 -4.59 -14.55 0.43
C GLN A 282 -4.01 -13.83 1.65
N ASP A 283 -2.69 -13.73 1.77
CA ASP A 283 -2.02 -13.08 2.90
C ASP A 283 -2.33 -11.57 2.96
N GLN A 284 -2.34 -10.88 1.82
CA GLN A 284 -2.83 -9.50 1.73
C GLN A 284 -4.31 -9.40 2.15
N GLY A 285 -5.14 -10.34 1.66
CA GLY A 285 -6.57 -10.40 1.95
C GLY A 285 -6.91 -10.52 3.43
N LYS A 286 -6.08 -11.22 4.22
CA LYS A 286 -6.36 -11.42 5.66
C LYS A 286 -6.46 -10.09 6.40
N LYS A 287 -5.47 -9.20 6.25
CA LYS A 287 -5.47 -7.89 6.92
C LYS A 287 -6.52 -6.93 6.34
N ILE A 288 -6.80 -6.99 5.04
CA ILE A 288 -7.89 -6.22 4.42
C ILE A 288 -9.25 -6.62 5.01
N ASN A 289 -9.49 -7.92 5.14
CA ASN A 289 -10.72 -8.43 5.74
C ASN A 289 -10.84 -8.05 7.21
N LEU A 290 -9.75 -8.05 7.97
CA LEU A 290 -9.76 -7.57 9.36
C LEU A 290 -10.24 -6.10 9.45
N SER A 291 -9.82 -5.24 8.51
CA SER A 291 -10.30 -3.86 8.45
C SER A 291 -11.80 -3.74 8.11
N LEU A 292 -12.34 -4.64 7.28
CA LEU A 292 -13.76 -4.70 6.96
C LEU A 292 -14.59 -5.26 8.14
N THR A 293 -14.08 -6.30 8.80
CA THR A 293 -14.72 -6.91 9.98
C THR A 293 -14.79 -5.91 11.12
N GLU A 294 -13.71 -5.15 11.39
CA GLU A 294 -13.72 -4.11 12.42
C GLU A 294 -14.74 -3.01 12.10
N MET A 295 -14.91 -2.65 10.83
CA MET A 295 -15.97 -1.73 10.40
C MET A 295 -17.36 -2.33 10.62
N ALA A 296 -17.57 -3.61 10.30
CA ALA A 296 -18.83 -4.28 10.58
C ALA A 296 -19.17 -4.26 12.07
N GLN A 297 -18.19 -4.55 12.93
CA GLN A 297 -18.32 -4.47 14.38
C GLN A 297 -18.61 -3.06 14.87
N PHE A 298 -17.98 -2.03 14.28
CA PHE A 298 -18.29 -0.63 14.58
C PHE A 298 -19.77 -0.30 14.36
N PHE A 299 -20.31 -0.70 13.21
CA PHE A 299 -21.72 -0.50 12.89
C PHE A 299 -22.64 -1.28 13.83
N MET A 300 -22.30 -2.53 14.18
CA MET A 300 -23.06 -3.35 15.14
C MET A 300 -23.10 -2.72 16.54
N LYS A 301 -21.94 -2.40 17.10
CA LYS A 301 -21.83 -1.74 18.43
C LYS A 301 -22.56 -0.40 18.45
N MET A 302 -22.50 0.36 17.36
CA MET A 302 -23.25 1.61 17.24
C MET A 302 -24.76 1.37 17.22
N ALA A 303 -25.23 0.41 16.44
CA ALA A 303 -26.65 0.07 16.38
C ALA A 303 -27.19 -0.34 17.75
N GLU A 304 -26.43 -1.16 18.51
CA GLU A 304 -26.78 -1.52 19.88
C GLU A 304 -26.83 -0.31 20.82
N ALA A 305 -25.84 0.59 20.76
CA ALA A 305 -25.80 1.79 21.59
C ALA A 305 -26.95 2.76 21.28
N VAL A 306 -27.35 2.87 20.00
CA VAL A 306 -28.52 3.65 19.57
C VAL A 306 -29.81 3.02 20.11
N GLN A 307 -29.97 1.70 20.00
CA GLN A 307 -31.14 0.97 20.52
C GLN A 307 -31.25 1.09 22.05
N LYS A 308 -30.12 0.99 22.75
CA LYS A 308 -30.01 1.14 24.22
C LYS A 308 -30.08 2.60 24.70
N LYS A 309 -30.12 3.58 23.78
CA LYS A 309 -30.09 5.03 24.06
C LYS A 309 -28.88 5.48 24.91
N THR A 310 -27.76 4.77 24.80
CA THR A 310 -26.53 5.04 25.55
C THR A 310 -25.51 5.84 24.73
N LEU A 311 -25.73 6.01 23.43
CA LEU A 311 -24.83 6.75 22.54
C LEU A 311 -24.81 8.25 22.89
N LYS A 312 -23.64 8.75 23.30
CA LYS A 312 -23.39 10.18 23.53
C LYS A 312 -22.72 10.81 22.30
N PRO A 313 -23.17 11.99 21.83
CA PRO A 313 -22.51 12.72 20.75
C PRO A 313 -21.02 12.98 21.07
N GLY A 314 -20.13 12.58 20.18
CA GLY A 314 -18.67 12.75 20.34
C GLY A 314 -17.96 11.69 21.20
N ALA A 315 -18.67 10.68 21.74
CA ALA A 315 -18.03 9.56 22.42
C ALA A 315 -17.55 8.50 21.40
N SER A 316 -16.28 8.09 21.50
CA SER A 316 -15.72 6.99 20.70
C SER A 316 -16.40 5.68 21.07
N ILE A 317 -16.74 4.87 20.06
CA ILE A 317 -17.15 3.48 20.28
C ILE A 317 -15.89 2.65 20.55
N PRO A 318 -15.79 1.93 21.68
CA PRO A 318 -14.62 1.10 22.00
C PRO A 318 -14.41 -0.03 20.99
N GLY A 319 -13.14 -0.34 20.68
CA GLY A 319 -12.77 -1.52 19.89
C GLY A 319 -12.84 -1.40 18.36
N CYS A 320 -12.77 -0.18 17.81
CA CYS A 320 -12.73 0.05 16.36
C CYS A 320 -11.57 1.00 15.99
N ASN A 321 -10.37 0.68 16.45
CA ASN A 321 -9.16 1.52 16.33
C ASN A 321 -7.92 0.74 15.91
N SER A 322 -8.06 -0.48 15.41
CA SER A 322 -6.92 -1.36 15.13
C SER A 322 -6.48 -1.23 13.67
N TYR A 323 -7.44 -1.10 12.75
CA TYR A 323 -7.19 -1.13 11.31
C TYR A 323 -7.55 0.19 10.62
N PHE A 324 -6.96 0.38 9.44
CA PHE A 324 -6.99 1.63 8.69
C PHE A 324 -8.41 2.21 8.51
N LEU A 325 -9.35 1.39 8.03
CA LEU A 325 -10.65 1.89 7.57
C LEU A 325 -11.48 2.47 8.73
N CYS A 326 -11.48 1.81 9.89
CA CYS A 326 -12.11 2.33 11.09
C CYS A 326 -11.40 3.55 11.64
N LYS A 327 -10.05 3.54 11.72
CA LYS A 327 -9.29 4.72 12.14
C LYS A 327 -9.60 5.95 11.27
N TYR A 328 -9.73 5.76 9.96
CA TYR A 328 -9.91 6.83 9.00
C TYR A 328 -11.35 7.34 8.97
N LEU A 329 -12.35 6.45 9.02
CA LEU A 329 -13.74 6.84 8.80
C LEU A 329 -14.58 6.95 10.07
N LYS A 330 -14.19 6.41 11.23
CA LYS A 330 -15.07 6.41 12.42
C LYS A 330 -15.54 7.80 12.82
N ASP A 331 -14.62 8.77 12.88
CA ASP A 331 -14.92 10.12 13.35
C ASP A 331 -15.69 10.90 12.28
N THR A 332 -15.35 10.66 11.01
CA THR A 332 -16.04 11.20 9.84
C THR A 332 -17.49 10.70 9.79
N MET A 333 -17.71 9.39 9.95
CA MET A 333 -19.04 8.77 9.92
C MET A 333 -19.94 9.29 11.03
N LEU A 334 -19.40 9.54 12.24
CA LEU A 334 -20.15 10.12 13.36
C LEU A 334 -20.67 11.54 13.08
N GLN A 335 -20.11 12.23 12.09
CA GLN A 335 -20.40 13.63 11.76
C GLN A 335 -20.86 13.82 10.30
N ALA A 336 -21.14 12.73 9.58
CA ALA A 336 -21.51 12.74 8.17
C ALA A 336 -22.86 12.07 7.93
N ARG A 337 -23.47 12.36 6.77
CA ARG A 337 -24.57 11.56 6.23
C ARG A 337 -24.01 10.38 5.47
N THR A 338 -24.34 9.17 5.90
CA THR A 338 -23.78 7.95 5.34
C THR A 338 -24.81 7.23 4.47
N TYR A 339 -24.44 6.96 3.22
CA TYR A 339 -25.17 6.16 2.25
C TYR A 339 -24.41 4.84 2.04
N LEU A 340 -25.06 3.72 2.38
CA LEU A 340 -24.48 2.39 2.24
C LEU A 340 -25.10 1.67 1.03
N PHE A 341 -24.30 1.41 0.01
CA PHE A 341 -24.64 0.65 -1.20
C PHE A 341 -24.12 -0.79 -1.06
N CYS A 342 -25.02 -1.71 -0.72
CA CYS A 342 -24.70 -3.13 -0.59
C CYS A 342 -24.98 -3.88 -1.89
N ALA A 343 -23.92 -4.27 -2.60
CA ALA A 343 -24.00 -5.02 -3.85
C ALA A 343 -23.93 -6.53 -3.57
N VAL A 344 -24.91 -7.30 -4.04
CA VAL A 344 -25.06 -8.73 -3.76
C VAL A 344 -25.15 -9.57 -5.04
N ARG A 345 -24.69 -10.82 -4.96
CA ARG A 345 -24.81 -11.82 -6.04
C ARG A 345 -26.13 -12.59 -5.89
N PRO A 346 -26.95 -12.72 -6.96
CA PRO A 346 -28.24 -13.40 -6.86
C PRO A 346 -28.16 -14.94 -6.89
N GLU A 347 -27.00 -15.52 -7.20
CA GLU A 347 -26.85 -16.97 -7.36
C GLU A 347 -26.74 -17.71 -6.03
N VAL A 348 -27.36 -18.90 -5.98
CA VAL A 348 -27.35 -19.79 -4.81
C VAL A 348 -25.93 -20.15 -4.36
N THR A 349 -24.97 -20.29 -5.29
CA THR A 349 -23.56 -20.57 -4.99
C THR A 349 -22.92 -19.51 -4.09
N TYR A 350 -23.42 -18.27 -4.11
CA TYR A 350 -22.91 -17.16 -3.31
C TYR A 350 -23.83 -16.79 -2.14
N HIS A 351 -24.81 -17.62 -1.80
CA HIS A 351 -25.79 -17.32 -0.75
C HIS A 351 -25.16 -16.95 0.59
N ASN A 352 -24.09 -17.64 1.00
CA ASN A 352 -23.42 -17.35 2.28
C ASN A 352 -22.89 -15.91 2.33
N TYR A 353 -22.31 -15.42 1.22
CA TYR A 353 -21.80 -14.06 1.10
C TYR A 353 -22.93 -13.03 1.00
N THR A 354 -23.98 -13.35 0.25
CA THR A 354 -25.16 -12.50 0.11
C THR A 354 -25.87 -12.36 1.47
N PHE A 355 -26.07 -13.44 2.21
CA PHE A 355 -26.66 -13.41 3.55
C PHE A 355 -25.84 -12.54 4.51
N SER A 356 -24.52 -12.73 4.53
CA SER A 356 -23.61 -11.93 5.36
C SER A 356 -23.68 -10.43 5.02
N THR A 357 -23.74 -10.11 3.73
CA THR A 357 -23.86 -8.72 3.24
C THR A 357 -25.18 -8.08 3.66
N LEU A 358 -26.29 -8.81 3.55
CA LEU A 358 -27.62 -8.34 3.97
C LEU A 358 -27.73 -8.20 5.50
N GLY A 359 -27.11 -9.10 6.26
CA GLY A 359 -27.01 -9.01 7.71
C GLY A 359 -26.27 -7.74 8.17
N PHE A 360 -25.11 -7.46 7.57
CA PHE A 360 -24.38 -6.22 7.81
C PHE A 360 -25.23 -4.97 7.47
N ALA A 361 -25.84 -4.95 6.28
CA ALA A 361 -26.66 -3.84 5.83
C ALA A 361 -27.85 -3.55 6.78
N LYS A 362 -28.48 -4.61 7.30
CA LYS A 362 -29.59 -4.51 8.25
C LYS A 362 -29.17 -3.87 9.57
N ASN A 363 -27.97 -4.17 10.05
CA ASN A 363 -27.46 -3.58 11.29
C ASN A 363 -27.05 -2.11 11.08
N ALA A 364 -26.43 -1.80 9.94
CA ALA A 364 -26.02 -0.44 9.60
C ALA A 364 -27.21 0.52 9.39
N SER A 365 -28.35 0.03 8.87
CA SER A 365 -29.51 0.86 8.55
C SER A 365 -30.23 1.49 9.75
N VAL A 366 -29.94 1.01 10.97
CA VAL A 366 -30.53 1.54 12.22
C VAL A 366 -29.95 2.92 12.59
N ILE A 367 -28.80 3.29 12.00
CA ILE A 367 -28.03 4.45 12.41
C ILE A 367 -28.47 5.69 11.62
N LYS A 368 -29.02 6.68 12.31
CA LYS A 368 -29.37 8.00 11.75
C LYS A 368 -28.60 9.09 12.48
N LEU A 369 -27.55 9.60 11.83
CA LEU A 369 -26.67 10.63 12.40
C LEU A 369 -26.98 12.00 11.78
N GLN A 370 -26.78 13.06 12.57
CA GLN A 370 -26.88 14.44 12.07
C GLN A 370 -25.49 14.92 11.62
N PRO A 371 -25.34 15.41 10.38
CA PRO A 371 -24.05 15.85 9.89
C PRO A 371 -23.63 17.18 10.52
N LYS A 372 -22.31 17.37 10.66
CA LYS A 372 -21.71 18.67 10.98
C LYS A 372 -21.56 19.48 9.70
N LYS A 373 -21.91 20.78 9.75
CA LYS A 373 -21.66 21.73 8.67
C LYS A 373 -20.34 22.45 8.89
N ALA A 374 -19.42 22.35 7.94
CA ALA A 374 -18.14 23.04 7.99
C ALA A 374 -18.24 24.45 7.37
N SER A 375 -17.59 25.43 7.99
CA SER A 375 -17.53 26.79 7.47
C SER A 375 -16.24 27.53 7.85
N THR A 376 -15.73 28.33 6.91
CA THR A 376 -14.47 29.06 7.04
C THR A 376 -14.64 30.51 6.59
N ALA A 377 -13.81 31.44 7.08
CA ALA A 377 -13.87 32.85 6.66
C ALA A 377 -13.22 33.03 5.29
N ALA A 378 -13.81 33.85 4.41
CA ALA A 378 -13.20 34.23 3.14
C ALA A 378 -12.06 35.23 3.35
N SER A 379 -11.00 35.15 2.53
CA SER A 379 -9.88 36.08 2.60
C SER A 379 -10.31 37.50 2.16
N PRO A 380 -9.60 38.57 2.59
CA PRO A 380 -9.89 39.92 2.13
C PRO A 380 -9.81 40.08 0.60
N ALA A 381 -8.86 39.38 -0.04
CA ALA A 381 -8.68 39.41 -1.49
C ALA A 381 -9.86 38.74 -2.22
N GLU A 382 -10.31 37.58 -1.73
CA GLU A 382 -11.47 36.86 -2.27
C GLU A 382 -12.74 37.70 -2.17
N ARG A 383 -13.00 38.32 -1.00
CA ARG A 383 -14.17 39.18 -0.79
C ARG A 383 -14.19 40.36 -1.76
N LYS A 384 -13.05 41.01 -1.95
CA LYS A 384 -12.92 42.14 -2.88
C LYS A 384 -13.19 41.71 -4.32
N LEU A 385 -12.57 40.62 -4.78
CA LEU A 385 -12.74 40.13 -6.15
C LEU A 385 -14.16 39.63 -6.44
N MET A 386 -14.81 38.99 -5.46
CA MET A 386 -16.22 38.59 -5.59
C MET A 386 -17.16 39.80 -5.71
N ALA A 387 -16.99 40.82 -4.87
CA ALA A 387 -17.79 42.04 -4.95
C ALA A 387 -17.61 42.77 -6.29
N GLU A 388 -16.37 42.90 -6.76
CA GLU A 388 -16.06 43.49 -8.08
C GLU A 388 -16.72 42.69 -9.23
N LEU A 389 -16.71 41.35 -9.16
CA LEU A 389 -17.34 40.50 -10.18
C LEU A 389 -18.87 40.64 -10.20
N ASP A 390 -19.52 40.71 -9.05
CA ASP A 390 -20.97 40.89 -8.98
C ASP A 390 -21.41 42.25 -9.51
N GLU A 391 -20.68 43.32 -9.18
CA GLU A 391 -20.92 44.65 -9.76
C GLU A 391 -20.76 44.64 -11.29
N MET A 392 -19.70 44.02 -11.81
CA MET A 392 -19.45 43.95 -13.24
C MET A 392 -20.49 43.09 -13.98
N LYS A 393 -20.92 41.95 -13.41
CA LYS A 393 -21.98 41.11 -13.98
C LYS A 393 -23.31 41.86 -14.08
N ASN A 394 -23.67 42.60 -13.02
CA ASN A 394 -24.88 43.41 -13.01
C ASN A 394 -24.82 44.51 -14.08
N LEU A 395 -23.65 45.14 -14.25
CA LEU A 395 -23.44 46.15 -15.30
C LEU A 395 -23.55 45.55 -16.72
N VAL A 396 -22.94 44.38 -16.96
CA VAL A 396 -23.06 43.66 -18.25
C VAL A 396 -24.52 43.28 -18.53
N ALA A 397 -25.25 42.77 -17.53
CA ALA A 397 -26.65 42.39 -17.68
C ALA A 397 -27.54 43.61 -18.02
N MET A 398 -27.32 44.74 -17.36
CA MET A 398 -28.02 45.99 -17.65
C MET A 398 -27.75 46.48 -19.08
N LEU A 399 -26.49 46.51 -19.50
CA LEU A 399 -26.10 46.94 -20.86
C LEU A 399 -26.63 46.00 -21.95
N LYS A 400 -26.64 44.69 -21.71
CA LYS A 400 -27.24 43.72 -22.64
C LYS A 400 -28.76 43.91 -22.75
N ALA A 401 -29.45 44.08 -21.63
CA ALA A 401 -30.90 44.33 -21.63
C ALA A 401 -31.27 45.66 -22.31
N GLU A 402 -30.44 46.69 -22.16
CA GLU A 402 -30.61 47.98 -22.83
C GLU A 402 -30.38 47.87 -24.34
N ASN A 403 -29.32 47.17 -24.76
CA ASN A 403 -29.04 46.89 -26.17
C ASN A 403 -30.17 46.06 -26.84
N GLU A 404 -30.73 45.07 -26.14
CA GLU A 404 -31.89 44.29 -26.64
C GLU A 404 -33.17 45.13 -26.76
N LYS A 405 -33.40 46.06 -25.81
CA LYS A 405 -34.53 47.00 -25.89
C LYS A 405 -34.38 47.96 -27.06
N MET A 406 -33.18 48.50 -27.28
CA MET A 406 -32.89 49.37 -28.43
C MET A 406 -33.00 48.63 -29.77
N ALA A 407 -32.61 47.35 -29.84
CA ALA A 407 -32.77 46.53 -31.03
C ALA A 407 -34.25 46.25 -31.38
N LYS A 408 -35.14 46.14 -30.38
CA LYS A 408 -36.58 45.90 -30.58
C LYS A 408 -37.36 47.17 -30.95
N SER A 409 -36.82 48.37 -30.74
CA SER A 409 -37.51 49.65 -31.03
C SER A 409 -37.31 50.21 -32.45
N GLY A 410 -36.71 49.47 -33.38
CA GLY A 410 -36.82 49.77 -34.82
C GLY A 410 -36.09 51.03 -35.33
N GLY A 411 -35.04 51.50 -34.66
CA GLY A 411 -34.24 52.64 -35.12
C GLY A 411 -33.13 52.25 -36.10
N SER A 412 -33.37 52.44 -37.40
CA SER A 412 -32.32 52.43 -38.43
C SER A 412 -31.44 53.69 -38.30
N GLY A 413 -30.19 53.52 -37.86
CA GLY A 413 -29.12 54.50 -38.04
C GLY A 413 -28.27 54.77 -36.79
N GLY A 414 -27.00 54.33 -36.80
CA GLY A 414 -25.96 54.76 -35.85
C GLY A 414 -25.14 53.61 -35.25
N GLY A 415 -23.95 53.37 -35.79
CA GLY A 415 -23.11 52.19 -35.51
C GLY A 415 -22.31 52.19 -34.20
N GLY A 416 -22.03 50.98 -33.73
CA GLY A 416 -20.68 50.55 -33.29
C GLY A 416 -20.33 50.62 -31.80
N GLY A 417 -20.86 51.58 -31.03
CA GLY A 417 -20.32 51.84 -29.69
C GLY A 417 -20.70 50.84 -28.59
N GLY A 418 -21.95 50.39 -28.54
CA GLY A 418 -22.46 49.56 -27.43
C GLY A 418 -21.98 48.11 -27.44
N GLY A 419 -21.67 47.56 -28.61
CA GLY A 419 -21.12 46.19 -28.75
C GLY A 419 -19.68 46.11 -28.27
N GLU A 420 -18.84 47.08 -28.68
CA GLU A 420 -17.43 47.13 -28.33
C GLU A 420 -17.21 47.36 -26.81
N GLN A 421 -18.13 48.08 -26.16
CA GLN A 421 -18.10 48.33 -24.72
C GLN A 421 -18.49 47.09 -23.90
N VAL A 422 -19.46 46.31 -24.39
CA VAL A 422 -19.84 45.01 -23.80
C VAL A 422 -18.72 43.97 -23.99
N GLU A 423 -18.04 44.00 -25.13
CA GLU A 423 -16.90 43.10 -25.41
C GLU A 423 -15.72 43.39 -24.47
N LYS A 424 -15.33 44.66 -24.31
CA LYS A 424 -14.29 45.07 -23.33
C LYS A 424 -14.67 44.72 -21.88
N LEU A 425 -15.95 44.88 -21.50
CA LEU A 425 -16.41 44.47 -20.16
C LEU A 425 -16.34 42.94 -19.98
N ASN A 426 -16.70 42.16 -21.00
CA ASN A 426 -16.59 40.70 -20.95
C ASN A 426 -15.13 40.24 -20.84
N GLU A 427 -14.19 40.90 -21.54
CA GLU A 427 -12.76 40.63 -21.40
C GLU A 427 -12.25 40.93 -19.98
N LEU A 428 -12.63 42.08 -19.42
CA LEU A 428 -12.24 42.46 -18.07
C LEU A 428 -12.84 41.52 -17.01
N LEU A 429 -14.08 41.09 -17.24
CA LEU A 429 -14.78 40.11 -16.40
C LEU A 429 -14.07 38.74 -16.44
N ALA A 430 -13.64 38.29 -17.63
CA ALA A 430 -12.84 37.07 -17.77
C ALA A 430 -11.48 37.18 -17.05
N MET A 431 -10.81 38.34 -17.12
CA MET A 431 -9.57 38.59 -16.38
C MET A 431 -9.78 38.53 -14.86
N LYS A 432 -10.86 39.14 -14.36
CA LYS A 432 -11.20 39.16 -12.93
C LYS A 432 -11.62 37.79 -12.41
N GLN A 433 -12.37 37.02 -13.20
CA GLN A 433 -12.68 35.61 -12.91
C GLN A 433 -11.40 34.78 -12.77
N LYS A 434 -10.45 34.94 -13.70
CA LYS A 434 -9.15 34.27 -13.63
C LYS A 434 -8.31 34.68 -12.42
N GLN A 435 -8.36 35.96 -12.03
CA GLN A 435 -7.71 36.43 -10.80
C GLN A 435 -8.33 35.79 -9.56
N LEU A 436 -9.66 35.74 -9.47
CA LEU A 436 -10.35 35.07 -8.37
C LEU A 436 -10.02 33.58 -8.31
N GLU A 437 -9.96 32.91 -9.46
CA GLU A 437 -9.58 31.49 -9.56
C GLU A 437 -8.17 31.25 -9.02
N ASN A 438 -7.19 32.09 -9.39
CA ASN A 438 -5.83 32.00 -8.87
C ASN A 438 -5.76 32.21 -7.35
N VAL A 439 -6.51 33.18 -6.81
CA VAL A 439 -6.58 33.43 -5.36
C VAL A 439 -7.20 32.23 -4.63
N LEU A 440 -8.31 31.68 -5.14
CA LEU A 440 -8.96 30.49 -4.58
C LEU A 440 -8.02 29.27 -4.61
N ASN A 441 -7.20 29.14 -5.65
CA ASN A 441 -6.21 28.07 -5.79
C ASN A 441 -4.99 28.25 -4.88
N GLY A 442 -4.83 29.41 -4.23
CA GLY A 442 -3.68 29.73 -3.38
C GLY A 442 -2.43 30.14 -4.15
N ASP A 443 -2.60 30.64 -5.38
CA ASP A 443 -1.48 31.04 -6.24
C ASP A 443 -0.96 32.46 -5.98
N ASP A 444 -1.74 33.30 -5.29
CA ASP A 444 -1.48 34.75 -5.15
C ASP A 444 -1.63 35.27 -3.70
N ASP A 445 -1.55 34.40 -2.70
CA ASP A 445 -1.50 34.85 -1.30
C ASP A 445 -0.04 35.19 -0.96
N GLY A 446 0.24 36.47 -0.71
CA GLY A 446 1.57 37.03 -0.45
C GLY A 446 2.24 36.57 0.85
N ASN A 447 1.90 35.37 1.33
CA ASN A 447 2.46 34.71 2.50
C ASN A 447 3.29 33.50 2.05
N ASN A 448 4.48 33.36 2.62
CA ASN A 448 5.57 32.50 2.16
C ASN A 448 5.35 30.99 2.44
N GLU A 449 4.10 30.52 2.51
CA GLU A 449 3.77 29.10 2.60
C GLU A 449 3.61 28.53 1.19
N LYS A 450 4.67 27.91 0.70
CA LYS A 450 4.65 27.14 -0.55
C LYS A 450 3.60 26.04 -0.43
N SER A 451 2.56 26.07 -1.27
CA SER A 451 1.57 24.99 -1.33
C SER A 451 2.26 23.64 -1.56
N ALA A 452 1.75 22.58 -0.92
CA ALA A 452 2.29 21.22 -1.07
C ALA A 452 2.38 20.79 -2.55
N ALA A 453 1.42 21.22 -3.37
CA ALA A 453 1.40 21.00 -4.82
C ALA A 453 2.60 21.65 -5.54
N LYS A 454 2.93 22.92 -5.28
CA LYS A 454 4.10 23.59 -5.89
C LYS A 454 5.42 23.00 -5.40
N MET A 455 5.49 22.60 -4.13
CA MET A 455 6.69 21.97 -3.57
C MET A 455 6.95 20.62 -4.24
N GLN A 456 5.89 19.85 -4.54
CA GLN A 456 5.99 18.53 -5.13
C GLN A 456 6.11 18.55 -6.66
N GLU A 457 5.52 19.52 -7.36
CA GLU A 457 5.76 19.77 -8.79
C GLU A 457 7.22 20.19 -9.03
N ALA A 458 7.76 21.09 -8.20
CA ALA A 458 9.18 21.42 -8.22
C ALA A 458 10.05 20.19 -7.88
N MET A 459 9.61 19.31 -6.98
CA MET A 459 10.30 18.05 -6.66
C MET A 459 10.31 17.08 -7.85
N MET A 460 9.19 16.94 -8.57
CA MET A 460 9.10 16.10 -9.77
C MET A 460 9.96 16.62 -10.91
N GLN A 461 9.91 17.92 -11.20
CA GLN A 461 10.74 18.51 -12.24
C GLN A 461 12.22 18.34 -11.93
N ARG A 462 12.60 18.46 -10.64
CA ARG A 462 13.97 18.17 -10.18
C ARG A 462 14.35 16.70 -10.35
N GLN A 463 13.45 15.77 -10.03
CA GLN A 463 13.71 14.35 -10.24
C GLN A 463 13.90 14.01 -11.73
N ARG A 464 13.07 14.58 -12.61
CA ARG A 464 13.24 14.45 -14.07
C ARG A 464 14.65 14.87 -14.50
N GLU A 465 15.08 16.06 -14.10
CA GLU A 465 16.43 16.58 -14.41
C GLU A 465 17.55 15.73 -13.80
N GLU A 466 17.33 15.10 -12.64
CA GLU A 466 18.30 14.22 -11.98
C GLU A 466 18.47 12.88 -12.69
N TYR A 467 17.37 12.25 -13.10
CA TYR A 467 17.41 11.02 -13.88
C TYR A 467 17.99 11.28 -15.27
N GLU A 468 17.66 12.42 -15.90
CA GLU A 468 18.17 12.79 -17.21
C GLU A 468 19.70 12.91 -17.24
N LYS A 469 20.32 13.45 -16.17
CA LYS A 469 21.78 13.50 -16.00
C LYS A 469 22.46 12.12 -15.97
N ARG A 470 21.69 11.07 -15.71
CA ARG A 470 22.13 9.66 -15.69
C ARG A 470 21.76 8.92 -16.97
N GLY A 471 21.20 9.61 -17.98
CA GLY A 471 20.68 8.96 -19.19
C GLY A 471 19.41 8.14 -18.94
N ILE A 472 18.68 8.44 -17.86
CA ILE A 472 17.43 7.76 -17.47
C ILE A 472 16.27 8.74 -17.68
N ALA A 473 15.25 8.32 -18.40
CA ALA A 473 13.99 9.05 -18.54
C ALA A 473 12.89 8.39 -17.69
N LEU A 474 11.92 9.18 -17.25
CA LEU A 474 10.74 8.67 -16.55
C LEU A 474 9.62 8.45 -17.56
N THR A 475 8.96 7.30 -17.51
CA THR A 475 7.87 6.93 -18.45
C THR A 475 6.78 7.98 -18.54
N PHE A 476 6.44 8.61 -17.42
CA PHE A 476 5.44 9.67 -17.35
C PHE A 476 5.70 10.86 -18.28
N PHE A 477 6.96 11.19 -18.57
CA PHE A 477 7.33 12.35 -19.40
C PHE A 477 7.68 11.98 -20.85
N GLU A 478 7.83 10.69 -21.17
CA GLU A 478 8.37 10.20 -22.45
C GLU A 478 7.49 9.10 -23.07
N ASP A 479 6.17 9.25 -22.98
CA ASP A 479 5.15 8.29 -23.46
C ASP A 479 5.06 8.17 -24.99
N LYS A 480 5.74 9.04 -25.73
CA LYS A 480 5.63 9.17 -27.21
C LYS A 480 6.92 8.96 -27.97
N THR A 481 7.97 8.43 -27.33
CA THR A 481 9.23 8.20 -28.02
C THR A 481 9.11 7.13 -29.10
N THR A 482 9.78 7.34 -30.24
CA THR A 482 9.90 6.36 -31.34
C THR A 482 11.27 5.67 -31.38
N LEU A 483 12.18 6.06 -30.47
CA LEU A 483 13.52 5.49 -30.36
C LEU A 483 13.49 4.16 -29.61
N PRO A 484 14.45 3.24 -29.86
CA PRO A 484 14.60 2.04 -29.04
C PRO A 484 15.06 2.40 -27.62
N TYR A 485 14.52 1.71 -26.62
CA TYR A 485 14.84 1.93 -25.21
C TYR A 485 14.78 0.62 -24.43
N LEU A 486 15.45 0.60 -23.28
CA LEU A 486 15.17 -0.39 -22.24
C LEU A 486 14.18 0.21 -21.24
N ILE A 487 13.28 -0.60 -20.71
CA ILE A 487 12.37 -0.20 -19.64
C ILE A 487 12.53 -1.15 -18.47
N ASN A 488 12.59 -0.64 -17.25
CA ASN A 488 12.78 -1.51 -16.09
C ASN A 488 11.55 -2.41 -15.85
N LEU A 489 11.81 -3.65 -15.43
CA LEU A 489 10.77 -4.59 -14.99
C LEU A 489 11.00 -4.95 -13.52
N ASP A 490 9.92 -4.95 -12.74
CA ASP A 490 9.89 -5.43 -11.37
C ASP A 490 8.64 -6.30 -11.16
N VAL A 491 8.76 -7.37 -10.38
CA VAL A 491 7.61 -8.21 -9.97
C VAL A 491 6.55 -7.39 -9.24
N ASP A 492 6.99 -6.33 -8.57
CA ASP A 492 6.11 -5.30 -8.09
C ASP A 492 5.66 -4.40 -9.26
N ALA A 493 4.39 -4.55 -9.63
CA ALA A 493 3.75 -3.78 -10.70
C ALA A 493 3.90 -2.25 -10.55
N TYR A 494 4.14 -1.74 -9.34
CA TYR A 494 4.27 -0.30 -9.05
C TYR A 494 5.67 0.25 -9.26
N ARG A 495 6.66 -0.64 -9.26
CA ARG A 495 8.07 -0.30 -9.53
C ARG A 495 8.46 -0.65 -10.95
N SER A 496 7.73 -1.58 -11.57
CA SER A 496 7.85 -1.93 -12.98
C SER A 496 7.47 -0.77 -13.90
N MET A 497 8.09 -0.67 -15.06
CA MET A 497 7.75 0.27 -16.13
C MET A 497 7.80 1.76 -15.75
N ARG A 498 8.80 2.16 -14.97
CA ARG A 498 8.99 3.53 -14.47
C ARG A 498 10.17 4.26 -15.10
N PHE A 499 11.28 3.55 -15.26
CA PHE A 499 12.54 4.06 -15.78
C PHE A 499 12.74 3.56 -17.21
N MET A 500 12.90 4.52 -18.12
CA MET A 500 13.25 4.31 -19.52
C MET A 500 14.71 4.68 -19.74
N PHE A 501 15.43 3.84 -20.44
CA PHE A 501 16.82 4.05 -20.82
C PHE A 501 16.86 4.20 -22.34
N ILE A 502 16.67 5.42 -22.80
CA ILE A 502 16.54 5.72 -24.23
C ILE A 502 17.91 5.58 -24.88
N LEU A 503 18.02 4.65 -25.83
CA LEU A 503 19.22 4.48 -26.61
C LEU A 503 19.16 5.55 -27.71
N SER A 504 19.73 6.73 -27.50
CA SER A 504 19.66 7.83 -28.48
C SER A 504 20.90 7.92 -29.37
N LYS A 505 22.05 7.38 -28.92
CA LYS A 505 23.35 7.48 -29.60
C LYS A 505 23.64 6.26 -30.49
N GLU A 506 24.58 6.41 -31.43
CA GLU A 506 25.13 5.30 -32.21
C GLU A 506 25.77 4.23 -31.31
N VAL A 507 26.51 4.67 -30.28
CA VAL A 507 26.99 3.80 -29.20
C VAL A 507 26.56 4.43 -27.88
N THR A 508 25.81 3.67 -27.09
CA THR A 508 25.35 4.08 -25.76
C THR A 508 26.03 3.19 -24.73
N THR A 509 26.87 3.77 -23.87
CA THR A 509 27.63 3.06 -22.84
C THR A 509 26.86 3.00 -21.52
N VAL A 510 26.93 1.88 -20.81
CA VAL A 510 26.28 1.68 -19.51
C VAL A 510 27.33 1.39 -18.44
N GLY A 511 27.24 2.11 -17.32
CA GLY A 511 28.13 1.91 -16.17
C GLY A 511 28.21 3.15 -15.30
N THR A 512 28.96 3.08 -14.19
CA THR A 512 29.08 4.21 -13.24
C THR A 512 29.64 5.50 -13.87
N GLN A 513 30.37 5.38 -14.98
CA GLN A 513 30.92 6.48 -15.78
C GLN A 513 30.37 6.54 -17.23
N GLY A 514 29.33 5.75 -17.54
CA GLY A 514 28.76 5.66 -18.88
C GLY A 514 27.72 6.75 -19.21
N ASP A 515 27.15 6.66 -20.41
CA ASP A 515 26.02 7.49 -20.85
C ASP A 515 24.76 7.21 -20.04
N ILE A 516 24.51 5.93 -19.78
CA ILE A 516 23.46 5.44 -18.88
C ILE A 516 24.10 4.98 -17.58
N LYS A 517 23.62 5.50 -16.46
CA LYS A 517 24.14 5.23 -15.10
C LYS A 517 23.02 4.64 -14.22
N PRO A 518 22.75 3.33 -14.34
CA PRO A 518 21.74 2.65 -13.52
C PRO A 518 22.04 2.78 -12.03
N MET A 519 21.03 2.60 -11.18
CA MET A 519 21.12 2.91 -9.75
C MET A 519 21.62 1.73 -8.91
N ALA A 520 21.62 0.51 -9.46
CA ALA A 520 22.07 -0.69 -8.75
C ALA A 520 23.54 -0.65 -8.30
N LEU A 521 23.75 -1.14 -7.07
CA LEU A 521 25.07 -1.23 -6.43
C LEU A 521 26.04 -2.16 -7.16
N SER A 522 25.51 -3.14 -7.89
CA SER A 522 26.25 -4.13 -8.67
C SER A 522 26.77 -3.58 -10.00
N VAL A 523 26.35 -2.38 -10.40
CA VAL A 523 26.82 -1.74 -11.63
C VAL A 523 28.19 -1.12 -11.41
N ILE A 524 29.09 -1.35 -12.37
CA ILE A 524 30.49 -0.93 -12.32
C ILE A 524 30.82 -0.05 -13.53
N ALA A 525 32.05 0.46 -13.62
CA ALA A 525 32.51 1.17 -14.81
C ALA A 525 32.64 0.21 -16.01
N ASP A 526 32.31 0.68 -17.21
CA ASP A 526 32.30 -0.10 -18.46
C ASP A 526 31.49 -1.41 -18.35
N HIS A 527 30.28 -1.33 -17.79
CA HIS A 527 29.47 -2.51 -17.49
C HIS A 527 29.01 -3.22 -18.77
N CYS A 528 28.42 -2.47 -19.71
CA CYS A 528 28.06 -2.93 -21.06
C CYS A 528 27.87 -1.74 -22.02
N SER A 529 27.56 -2.01 -23.29
CA SER A 529 27.21 -0.96 -24.26
C SER A 529 26.20 -1.46 -25.30
N PHE A 530 25.48 -0.53 -25.91
CA PHE A 530 24.53 -0.79 -27.01
C PHE A 530 24.99 -0.05 -28.26
N GLU A 531 25.19 -0.78 -29.35
CA GLU A 531 25.60 -0.24 -30.65
C GLU A 531 24.42 -0.30 -31.62
N LYS A 532 24.06 0.84 -32.21
CA LYS A 532 23.06 0.94 -33.28
C LYS A 532 23.73 0.90 -34.63
N SER A 533 23.27 0.03 -35.53
CA SER A 533 23.71 0.11 -36.92
C SER A 533 23.10 1.33 -37.62
N PRO A 534 23.76 1.84 -38.69
CA PRO A 534 23.16 2.86 -39.54
C PRO A 534 21.83 2.37 -40.14
N PRO A 535 20.87 3.28 -40.40
CA PRO A 535 19.63 2.91 -41.08
C PRO A 535 19.96 2.40 -42.50
N ALA A 536 19.61 1.15 -42.78
CA ALA A 536 19.55 0.64 -44.14
C ALA A 536 18.20 1.07 -44.73
N ILE A 537 18.24 1.82 -45.84
CA ILE A 537 17.02 2.15 -46.59
C ILE A 537 16.92 1.11 -47.70
N ASP A 538 15.91 0.25 -47.63
CA ASP A 538 15.67 -0.73 -48.68
C ASP A 538 15.04 -0.05 -49.90
N GLY A 539 15.08 -0.71 -51.06
CA GLY A 539 14.62 -0.19 -52.36
C GLY A 539 13.15 0.27 -52.42
N ASP A 540 12.36 -0.05 -51.39
CA ASP A 540 10.93 0.28 -51.28
C ASP A 540 10.66 1.55 -50.44
N GLY A 541 11.71 2.25 -49.98
CA GLY A 541 11.58 3.45 -49.14
C GLY A 541 11.13 3.16 -47.71
N VAL A 542 11.11 1.89 -47.31
CA VAL A 542 10.91 1.43 -45.93
C VAL A 542 12.28 1.35 -45.25
N ASP A 543 12.44 2.03 -44.11
CA ASP A 543 13.64 1.94 -43.27
C ASP A 543 13.76 0.52 -42.69
N SER A 544 14.65 -0.31 -43.25
CA SER A 544 14.92 -1.67 -42.75
C SER A 544 15.78 -1.68 -41.48
N GLY A 545 16.35 -0.53 -41.12
CA GLY A 545 16.62 -0.17 -39.73
C GLY A 545 17.98 -0.46 -39.17
N GLY A 546 18.38 0.45 -38.29
CA GLY A 546 19.43 0.20 -37.33
C GLY A 546 19.05 -0.95 -36.39
N VAL A 547 19.79 -2.07 -36.44
CA VAL A 547 19.74 -3.11 -35.41
C VAL A 547 20.46 -2.60 -34.16
N VAL A 548 19.95 -2.96 -32.98
CA VAL A 548 20.60 -2.67 -31.69
C VAL A 548 21.37 -3.91 -31.25
N THR A 549 22.68 -3.77 -31.07
CA THR A 549 23.56 -4.84 -30.59
C THR A 549 24.00 -4.55 -29.16
N LEU A 550 23.67 -5.42 -28.22
CA LEU A 550 24.20 -5.45 -26.86
C LEU A 550 25.63 -6.03 -26.89
N VAL A 551 26.57 -5.32 -26.27
CA VAL A 551 27.97 -5.74 -26.09
C VAL A 551 28.28 -5.82 -24.61
N ALA A 552 28.59 -7.01 -24.12
CA ALA A 552 28.95 -7.26 -22.73
C ALA A 552 30.31 -6.63 -22.39
N GLY A 553 30.37 -5.90 -21.27
CA GLY A 553 31.59 -5.23 -20.80
C GLY A 553 32.26 -6.00 -19.67
N LYS A 554 32.73 -5.26 -18.66
CA LYS A 554 33.38 -5.82 -17.45
C LYS A 554 32.38 -6.30 -16.40
N GLY A 555 31.13 -5.86 -16.52
CA GLY A 555 30.06 -6.18 -15.57
C GLY A 555 29.29 -7.43 -15.95
N GLU A 556 28.49 -7.94 -15.01
CA GLU A 556 27.64 -9.09 -15.27
C GLU A 556 26.38 -8.70 -16.04
N VAL A 557 26.24 -9.27 -17.24
CA VAL A 557 25.08 -9.04 -18.11
C VAL A 557 24.42 -10.38 -18.42
N LEU A 558 23.10 -10.45 -18.30
CA LEU A 558 22.31 -11.58 -18.78
C LEU A 558 21.37 -11.14 -19.89
N HIS A 559 21.19 -12.00 -20.89
CA HIS A 559 20.22 -11.84 -21.97
C HIS A 559 19.35 -13.08 -22.03
N ASN A 560 18.03 -12.89 -21.94
CA ASN A 560 17.02 -13.96 -21.97
C ASN A 560 17.37 -15.16 -21.07
N GLY A 561 17.77 -14.88 -19.82
CA GLY A 561 18.14 -15.91 -18.83
C GLY A 561 19.52 -16.54 -19.04
N LYS A 562 20.37 -16.01 -19.92
CA LYS A 562 21.72 -16.52 -20.15
C LYS A 562 22.77 -15.47 -19.85
N LYS A 563 23.76 -15.82 -19.01
CA LYS A 563 24.93 -14.97 -18.75
C LYS A 563 25.80 -14.84 -19.99
N LEU A 564 26.18 -13.61 -20.29
CA LEU A 564 27.06 -13.28 -21.40
C LEU A 564 28.52 -13.28 -20.94
N GLU A 565 29.38 -13.84 -21.76
CA GLU A 565 30.84 -13.72 -21.57
C GLU A 565 31.29 -12.29 -21.88
N PRO A 566 32.38 -11.80 -21.27
CA PRO A 566 32.94 -10.49 -21.59
C PRO A 566 33.20 -10.35 -23.11
N GLN A 567 32.83 -9.20 -23.68
CA GLN A 567 32.91 -8.90 -25.13
C GLN A 567 31.93 -9.69 -26.03
N ALA A 568 31.01 -10.49 -25.48
CA ALA A 568 29.96 -11.11 -26.27
C ALA A 568 29.05 -10.04 -26.90
N ARG A 569 28.66 -10.26 -28.18
CA ARG A 569 27.84 -9.35 -28.98
C ARG A 569 26.54 -10.05 -29.36
N ILE A 570 25.40 -9.46 -29.00
CA ILE A 570 24.06 -10.03 -29.21
C ILE A 570 23.15 -8.98 -29.86
N VAL A 571 22.49 -9.34 -30.97
CA VAL A 571 21.46 -8.47 -31.59
C VAL A 571 20.16 -8.63 -30.81
N LEU A 572 19.58 -7.51 -30.38
CA LEU A 572 18.34 -7.50 -29.59
C LEU A 572 17.11 -7.52 -30.48
N ALA A 573 16.15 -8.37 -30.13
CA ALA A 573 14.80 -8.36 -30.66
C ALA A 573 13.83 -7.65 -29.68
N PRO A 574 12.75 -7.02 -30.17
CA PRO A 574 11.73 -6.47 -29.29
C PRO A 574 11.24 -7.51 -28.27
N PHE A 575 11.08 -7.07 -27.02
CA PHE A 575 10.74 -7.89 -25.85
C PHE A 575 11.83 -8.83 -25.31
N ASP A 576 13.08 -8.67 -25.76
CA ASP A 576 14.23 -9.30 -25.09
C ASP A 576 14.42 -8.78 -23.66
N ARG A 577 14.70 -9.69 -22.74
CA ARG A 577 15.01 -9.38 -21.33
C ARG A 577 16.52 -9.22 -21.19
N VAL A 578 16.94 -8.07 -20.69
CA VAL A 578 18.34 -7.74 -20.43
C VAL A 578 18.50 -7.45 -18.94
N VAL A 579 19.45 -8.11 -18.29
CA VAL A 579 19.84 -7.81 -16.91
C VAL A 579 21.21 -7.17 -16.91
N ILE A 580 21.32 -6.02 -16.22
CA ILE A 580 22.56 -5.27 -16.05
C ILE A 580 22.84 -5.21 -14.55
N GLY A 581 23.83 -5.99 -14.08
CA GLY A 581 24.06 -6.21 -12.66
C GLY A 581 22.89 -6.96 -12.02
N THR A 582 22.03 -6.24 -11.30
CA THR A 582 20.82 -6.79 -10.66
C THR A 582 19.52 -6.16 -11.15
N GLU A 583 19.58 -5.27 -12.14
CA GLU A 583 18.39 -4.62 -12.71
C GLU A 583 17.89 -5.38 -13.93
N LEU A 584 16.65 -5.86 -13.85
CA LEU A 584 15.94 -6.50 -14.96
C LEU A 584 15.26 -5.44 -15.83
N MET A 585 15.49 -5.52 -17.13
CA MET A 585 14.98 -4.58 -18.11
C MET A 585 14.41 -5.31 -19.33
N LEU A 586 13.40 -4.70 -19.96
CA LEU A 586 12.80 -5.14 -21.21
C LEU A 586 13.21 -4.22 -22.34
N PHE A 587 13.66 -4.79 -23.46
CA PHE A 587 13.95 -4.03 -24.66
C PHE A 587 12.68 -3.75 -25.46
N ARG A 588 12.45 -2.48 -25.79
CA ARG A 588 11.29 -1.98 -26.54
C ARG A 588 11.77 -1.22 -27.78
N TYR A 589 11.07 -1.40 -28.88
CA TYR A 589 11.37 -0.70 -30.12
C TYR A 589 10.06 -0.29 -30.80
N PRO A 590 9.50 0.87 -30.40
CA PRO A 590 8.24 1.37 -30.95
C PRO A 590 8.25 1.41 -32.47
N GLY A 591 7.17 0.91 -33.10
CA GLY A 591 7.05 0.80 -34.55
C GLY A 591 7.65 -0.46 -35.18
N ARG A 592 8.35 -1.30 -34.40
CA ARG A 592 8.88 -2.61 -34.84
C ARG A 592 8.43 -3.79 -33.99
N GLU A 593 7.60 -3.53 -32.99
CA GLU A 593 6.96 -4.55 -32.17
C GLU A 593 5.86 -5.26 -32.98
N ASP A 594 5.75 -6.59 -32.83
CA ASP A 594 4.67 -7.36 -33.44
C ASP A 594 3.38 -7.11 -32.64
N PRO A 595 2.32 -6.53 -33.24
CA PRO A 595 1.08 -6.22 -32.54
C PRO A 595 0.31 -7.46 -32.04
N SER A 596 0.66 -8.66 -32.52
CA SER A 596 0.04 -9.92 -32.12
C SER A 596 0.73 -10.61 -30.94
N VAL A 597 1.89 -10.09 -30.49
CA VAL A 597 2.69 -10.65 -29.40
C VAL A 597 2.60 -9.74 -28.19
N ASP A 598 1.99 -10.24 -27.12
CA ASP A 598 1.95 -9.52 -25.84
C ASP A 598 3.36 -9.47 -25.20
N PRO A 599 3.74 -8.32 -24.59
CA PRO A 599 5.01 -8.22 -23.88
C PRO A 599 5.04 -9.20 -22.70
N PRO A 600 6.21 -9.80 -22.39
CA PRO A 600 6.34 -10.72 -21.27
C PRO A 600 6.05 -10.01 -19.95
N SER A 601 5.39 -10.70 -19.03
CA SER A 601 5.15 -10.17 -17.69
C SER A 601 6.45 -10.03 -16.91
N ALA A 602 6.48 -9.10 -15.95
CA ALA A 602 7.66 -8.95 -15.08
C ALA A 602 7.94 -10.22 -14.25
N ASP A 603 6.90 -10.97 -13.88
CA ASP A 603 7.02 -12.26 -13.20
C ASP A 603 7.72 -13.31 -14.07
N ASP A 604 7.35 -13.42 -15.34
CA ASP A 604 7.94 -14.40 -16.25
C ASP A 604 9.41 -14.09 -16.50
N ALA A 605 9.72 -12.82 -16.70
CA ALA A 605 11.08 -12.32 -16.88
C ALA A 605 11.94 -12.52 -15.62
N ALA A 606 11.39 -12.26 -14.43
CA ALA A 606 12.08 -12.46 -13.16
C ALA A 606 12.33 -13.95 -12.86
N ARG A 607 11.36 -14.82 -13.14
CA ARG A 607 11.50 -16.28 -12.97
C ARG A 607 12.59 -16.85 -13.88
N GLU A 608 12.62 -16.43 -15.14
CA GLU A 608 13.67 -16.79 -16.08
C GLU A 608 15.06 -16.37 -15.58
N PHE A 609 15.17 -15.18 -15.01
CA PHE A 609 16.41 -14.70 -14.41
C PHE A 609 16.81 -15.47 -13.14
N GLN A 610 15.86 -15.77 -12.25
CA GLN A 610 16.12 -16.56 -11.05
C GLN A 610 16.64 -17.97 -11.40
N GLN A 611 16.05 -18.61 -12.41
CA GLN A 611 16.53 -19.91 -12.91
C GLN A 611 17.97 -19.82 -13.43
N ALA A 612 18.32 -18.73 -14.10
CA ALA A 612 19.68 -18.48 -14.57
C ALA A 612 20.69 -18.31 -13.43
N LEU A 613 20.35 -17.58 -12.37
CA LEU A 613 21.19 -17.40 -11.18
C LEU A 613 21.40 -18.70 -10.41
N GLN A 614 20.36 -19.54 -10.31
CA GLN A 614 20.43 -20.83 -9.64
C GLN A 614 21.41 -21.79 -10.32
N SER A 615 21.71 -21.62 -11.61
CA SER A 615 22.63 -22.47 -12.38
C SER A 615 24.10 -22.44 -11.92
N GLN A 616 24.49 -21.52 -11.02
CA GLN A 616 25.89 -21.32 -10.63
C GLN A 616 26.29 -21.95 -9.28
N ASP A 617 25.36 -22.33 -8.41
CA ASP A 617 25.69 -22.87 -7.07
C ASP A 617 25.60 -24.41 -7.06
N THR A 618 26.62 -25.06 -7.61
CA THR A 618 26.59 -26.47 -8.02
C THR A 618 26.39 -27.44 -6.84
N ALA A 619 26.84 -27.09 -5.64
CA ALA A 619 26.77 -27.96 -4.47
C ALA A 619 25.39 -27.94 -3.78
N ALA A 620 24.78 -26.76 -3.66
CA ALA A 620 23.41 -26.62 -3.15
C ALA A 620 22.38 -27.12 -4.17
N MET A 621 22.62 -26.90 -5.47
CA MET A 621 21.77 -27.40 -6.54
C MET A 621 21.80 -28.92 -6.65
N LEU A 622 22.95 -29.60 -6.52
CA LEU A 622 22.98 -31.08 -6.54
C LEU A 622 22.19 -31.69 -5.36
N ALA A 623 22.28 -31.09 -4.18
CA ALA A 623 21.48 -31.50 -3.02
C ALA A 623 19.98 -31.22 -3.24
N LEU A 624 19.64 -30.05 -3.76
CA LEU A 624 18.26 -29.63 -4.05
C LEU A 624 17.65 -30.39 -5.25
N GLU A 625 18.44 -30.74 -6.26
CA GLU A 625 18.04 -31.48 -7.45
C GLU A 625 17.88 -32.96 -7.12
N ALA A 626 18.72 -33.52 -6.24
CA ALA A 626 18.49 -34.82 -5.64
C ALA A 626 17.20 -34.82 -4.81
N GLN A 627 16.96 -33.79 -3.99
CA GLN A 627 15.74 -33.64 -3.19
C GLN A 627 14.50 -33.42 -4.06
N LYS A 628 14.60 -32.65 -5.15
CA LYS A 628 13.55 -32.41 -6.15
C LYS A 628 13.22 -33.67 -6.92
N LYS A 629 14.23 -34.45 -7.32
CA LYS A 629 14.05 -35.74 -8.00
C LYS A 629 13.42 -36.79 -7.07
N GLN A 630 13.78 -36.75 -5.78
CA GLN A 630 13.15 -37.57 -4.74
C GLN A 630 11.68 -37.17 -4.55
N PHE A 631 11.39 -35.86 -4.53
CA PHE A 631 10.04 -35.30 -4.42
C PHE A 631 9.18 -35.57 -5.67
N GLU A 632 9.75 -35.51 -6.88
CA GLU A 632 9.08 -35.84 -8.14
C GLU A 632 8.76 -37.35 -8.21
N ALA A 633 9.67 -38.21 -7.73
CA ALA A 633 9.44 -39.64 -7.64
C ALA A 633 8.34 -39.98 -6.61
N GLU A 634 8.35 -39.33 -5.44
CA GLU A 634 7.28 -39.43 -4.44
C GLU A 634 5.94 -38.93 -4.98
N ARG A 635 5.94 -37.81 -5.73
CA ARG A 635 4.74 -37.28 -6.39
C ARG A 635 4.17 -38.25 -7.43
N ALA A 636 5.01 -38.81 -8.29
CA ALA A 636 4.58 -39.76 -9.31
C ALA A 636 4.03 -41.06 -8.69
N ALA A 637 4.65 -41.55 -7.61
CA ALA A 637 4.16 -42.70 -6.85
C ALA A 637 2.80 -42.42 -6.20
N TRP A 638 2.63 -41.22 -5.64
CA TRP A 638 1.39 -40.77 -5.03
C TRP A 638 0.27 -40.53 -6.05
N GLU A 639 0.56 -39.89 -7.20
CA GLU A 639 -0.43 -39.68 -8.28
C GLU A 639 -0.94 -41.02 -8.81
N LYS A 640 -0.05 -42.02 -8.90
CA LYS A 640 -0.42 -43.40 -9.23
C LYS A 640 -1.33 -44.02 -8.18
N GLN A 641 -1.02 -43.85 -6.89
CA GLN A 641 -1.84 -44.38 -5.78
C GLN A 641 -3.23 -43.72 -5.71
N LYS A 642 -3.32 -42.40 -5.92
CA LYS A 642 -4.58 -41.64 -5.99
C LYS A 642 -5.42 -42.07 -7.20
N ALA A 643 -4.80 -42.22 -8.37
CA ALA A 643 -5.48 -42.69 -9.58
C ALA A 643 -6.02 -44.12 -9.43
N GLU A 644 -5.27 -45.02 -8.77
CA GLU A 644 -5.73 -46.39 -8.46
C GLU A 644 -6.94 -46.40 -7.50
N LEU A 645 -6.95 -45.53 -6.49
CA LEU A 645 -8.07 -45.37 -5.54
C LEU A 645 -9.31 -44.71 -6.17
N ASP A 646 -9.13 -43.67 -6.99
CA ASP A 646 -10.22 -43.01 -7.72
C ASP A 646 -10.80 -43.93 -8.80
N ALA A 647 -9.98 -44.74 -9.47
CA ALA A 647 -10.45 -45.77 -10.40
C ALA A 647 -11.25 -46.88 -9.69
N ALA A 648 -10.82 -47.28 -8.49
CA ALA A 648 -11.57 -48.21 -7.64
C ALA A 648 -12.90 -47.62 -7.14
N ARG A 649 -12.93 -46.30 -6.86
CA ARG A 649 -14.15 -45.54 -6.52
C ARG A 649 -15.12 -45.45 -7.69
N ALA A 650 -14.65 -45.41 -8.93
CA ALA A 650 -15.52 -45.36 -10.11
C ALA A 650 -16.20 -46.71 -10.44
N GLN A 651 -15.77 -47.83 -9.84
CA GLN A 651 -16.28 -49.19 -10.11
C GLN A 651 -17.38 -49.68 -9.14
N THR A 652 -18.08 -48.79 -8.42
CA THR A 652 -18.97 -49.24 -7.32
C THR A 652 -20.39 -49.60 -7.76
N SER A 653 -20.71 -50.90 -7.73
CA SER A 653 -22.11 -51.39 -7.62
C SER A 653 -22.31 -52.46 -6.54
N THR A 654 -21.26 -52.88 -5.81
CA THR A 654 -21.33 -54.02 -4.86
C THR A 654 -20.43 -53.90 -3.60
N ALA A 655 -19.95 -52.70 -3.22
CA ALA A 655 -19.08 -52.55 -2.03
C ALA A 655 -19.87 -52.36 -0.73
N SER A 656 -19.33 -52.83 0.40
CA SER A 656 -19.98 -52.71 1.73
C SER A 656 -19.82 -51.31 2.35
N ALA A 657 -20.66 -50.96 3.32
CA ALA A 657 -20.58 -49.65 4.00
C ALA A 657 -19.26 -49.42 4.75
N GLU A 658 -18.63 -50.48 5.29
CA GLU A 658 -17.30 -50.41 5.91
C GLU A 658 -16.20 -50.16 4.88
N GLU A 659 -16.25 -50.79 3.71
CA GLU A 659 -15.27 -50.57 2.64
C GLU A 659 -15.33 -49.15 2.07
N VAL A 660 -16.53 -48.55 2.06
CA VAL A 660 -16.71 -47.15 1.65
C VAL A 660 -16.12 -46.21 2.71
N ALA A 661 -16.39 -46.44 3.99
CA ALA A 661 -15.85 -45.63 5.09
C ALA A 661 -14.31 -45.68 5.17
N GLU A 662 -13.70 -46.87 5.03
CA GLU A 662 -12.24 -47.03 5.06
C GLU A 662 -11.57 -46.38 3.83
N ARG A 663 -12.22 -46.41 2.66
CA ARG A 663 -11.75 -45.70 1.46
C ARG A 663 -11.86 -44.18 1.60
N GLU A 664 -12.94 -43.67 2.18
CA GLU A 664 -13.10 -42.25 2.47
C GLU A 664 -12.06 -41.75 3.48
N GLN A 665 -11.74 -42.55 4.50
CA GLN A 665 -10.68 -42.23 5.46
C GLN A 665 -9.30 -42.17 4.79
N LYS A 666 -8.94 -43.16 3.96
CA LYS A 666 -7.68 -43.15 3.20
C LYS A 666 -7.58 -41.97 2.22
N LEU A 667 -8.70 -41.56 1.62
CA LEU A 667 -8.75 -40.36 0.76
C LEU A 667 -8.52 -39.07 1.55
N ARG A 668 -9.05 -38.96 2.78
CA ARG A 668 -8.78 -37.82 3.67
C ARG A 668 -7.32 -37.78 4.12
N GLU A 669 -6.75 -38.91 4.49
CA GLU A 669 -5.32 -39.03 4.84
C GLU A 669 -4.40 -38.63 3.68
N LEU A 670 -4.71 -39.08 2.45
CA LEU A 670 -3.97 -38.69 1.25
C LEU A 670 -4.10 -37.20 0.92
N ALA A 671 -5.28 -36.60 1.12
CA ALA A 671 -5.49 -35.16 0.94
C ALA A 671 -4.71 -34.33 1.97
N GLN A 672 -4.59 -34.82 3.20
CA GLN A 672 -3.81 -34.18 4.26
C GLN A 672 -2.31 -34.26 3.98
N GLN A 673 -1.81 -35.41 3.51
CA GLN A 673 -0.43 -35.55 3.03
C GLN A 673 -0.12 -34.63 1.83
N GLU A 674 -1.08 -34.43 0.91
CA GLU A 674 -0.95 -33.49 -0.21
C GLU A 674 -0.80 -32.03 0.27
N LYS A 675 -1.60 -31.63 1.26
CA LYS A 675 -1.55 -30.32 1.91
C LYS A 675 -0.21 -30.07 2.61
N GLU A 676 0.30 -31.04 3.38
CA GLU A 676 1.62 -30.96 4.03
C GLU A 676 2.78 -30.90 3.02
N ARG A 677 2.65 -31.63 1.90
CA ARG A 677 3.68 -31.65 0.86
C ARG A 677 3.76 -30.30 0.13
N LEU A 678 2.62 -29.74 -0.28
CA LEU A 678 2.54 -28.42 -0.90
C LEU A 678 3.06 -27.33 0.03
N ALA A 679 2.75 -27.43 1.32
CA ALA A 679 3.26 -26.56 2.36
C ALA A 679 4.80 -26.53 2.44
N ARG A 680 5.45 -27.70 2.48
CA ARG A 680 6.92 -27.79 2.48
C ARG A 680 7.51 -27.18 1.22
N GLN A 681 6.90 -27.46 0.06
CA GLN A 681 7.35 -26.90 -1.23
C GLN A 681 7.28 -25.37 -1.25
N VAL A 682 6.20 -24.79 -0.72
CA VAL A 682 6.02 -23.34 -0.61
C VAL A 682 7.05 -22.73 0.35
N ASN A 683 7.29 -23.35 1.51
CA ASN A 683 8.28 -22.87 2.46
C ASN A 683 9.69 -22.89 1.88
N ASP A 684 10.05 -23.97 1.17
CA ASP A 684 11.35 -24.07 0.50
C ASP A 684 11.50 -23.00 -0.58
N GLN A 685 10.41 -22.66 -1.29
CA GLN A 685 10.41 -21.59 -2.28
C GLN A 685 10.57 -20.21 -1.61
N GLU A 686 9.82 -19.92 -0.56
CA GLU A 686 9.95 -18.67 0.20
C GLU A 686 11.35 -18.49 0.80
N LEU A 687 11.95 -19.56 1.33
CA LEU A 687 13.34 -19.53 1.79
C LEU A 687 14.31 -19.19 0.66
N ARG A 688 14.14 -19.79 -0.52
CA ARG A 688 14.97 -19.49 -1.70
C ARG A 688 14.87 -18.00 -2.11
N ASP A 689 13.69 -17.42 -2.02
CA ASP A 689 13.45 -16.03 -2.42
C ASP A 689 13.92 -15.00 -1.37
N VAL A 690 13.85 -15.36 -0.09
CA VAL A 690 14.18 -14.46 1.03
C VAL A 690 15.67 -14.41 1.36
N LEU A 691 16.38 -15.53 1.25
CA LEU A 691 17.79 -15.61 1.64
C LEU A 691 18.70 -14.59 0.91
N PRO A 692 18.60 -14.40 -0.42
CA PRO A 692 19.38 -13.37 -1.11
C PRO A 692 19.06 -11.95 -0.60
N LYS A 693 17.78 -11.67 -0.34
CA LYS A 693 17.30 -10.37 0.14
C LYS A 693 17.78 -10.07 1.56
N ILE A 694 17.86 -11.08 2.43
CA ILE A 694 18.47 -10.97 3.77
C ILE A 694 19.93 -10.53 3.65
N ASN A 695 20.70 -11.13 2.75
CA ASN A 695 22.11 -10.79 2.58
C ASN A 695 22.30 -9.37 2.05
N GLU A 696 21.47 -8.94 1.11
CA GLU A 696 21.51 -7.56 0.61
C GLU A 696 21.02 -6.55 1.66
N LEU A 697 19.98 -6.88 2.44
CA LEU A 697 19.52 -5.99 3.51
C LEU A 697 20.58 -5.79 4.59
N LYS A 698 21.35 -6.83 4.94
CA LYS A 698 22.52 -6.71 5.84
C LYS A 698 23.52 -5.68 5.34
N GLN A 699 23.77 -5.62 4.03
CA GLN A 699 24.64 -4.62 3.43
C GLN A 699 24.00 -3.22 3.48
N ILE A 700 22.71 -3.11 3.17
CA ILE A 700 21.95 -1.86 3.19
C ILE A 700 21.97 -1.24 4.60
N VAL A 701 21.64 -1.99 5.65
CA VAL A 701 21.63 -1.44 7.01
C VAL A 701 23.03 -1.03 7.47
N GLY A 702 24.08 -1.77 7.08
CA GLY A 702 25.46 -1.38 7.37
C GLY A 702 25.84 -0.07 6.69
N VAL A 703 25.43 0.11 5.43
CA VAL A 703 25.62 1.36 4.69
C VAL A 703 24.90 2.54 5.36
N LEU A 704 23.69 2.30 5.89
CA LEU A 704 22.87 3.30 6.58
C LEU A 704 23.30 3.56 8.04
N ASN A 705 24.44 3.03 8.48
CA ASN A 705 24.92 3.15 9.87
C ASN A 705 23.93 2.53 10.90
N ARG A 706 23.39 1.36 10.54
CA ARG A 706 22.48 0.53 11.35
C ARG A 706 22.94 -0.93 11.43
N ASP A 707 24.24 -1.13 11.59
CA ASP A 707 24.90 -2.44 11.68
C ASP A 707 24.55 -3.24 12.94
N MET A 708 23.88 -2.62 13.92
CA MET A 708 23.34 -3.28 15.11
C MET A 708 22.19 -4.26 14.81
N LEU A 709 21.57 -4.18 13.63
CA LEU A 709 20.49 -5.06 13.20
C LEU A 709 21.01 -6.34 12.55
N SER A 710 20.52 -7.49 12.99
CA SER A 710 20.79 -8.79 12.39
C SER A 710 19.52 -9.49 11.92
N PHE A 711 19.67 -10.34 10.90
CA PHE A 711 18.57 -10.97 10.18
C PHE A 711 18.84 -12.47 10.00
N GLU A 712 17.85 -13.28 10.37
CA GLU A 712 17.87 -14.74 10.28
C GLU A 712 16.51 -15.26 9.80
N THR A 713 16.49 -16.40 9.10
CA THR A 713 15.23 -17.09 8.79
C THR A 713 14.77 -17.90 10.00
N ALA A 714 13.48 -17.85 10.31
CA ALA A 714 12.86 -18.65 11.36
C ALA A 714 11.65 -19.42 10.81
N LEU A 715 11.42 -20.62 11.32
CA LEU A 715 10.23 -21.42 11.01
C LEU A 715 9.26 -21.36 12.20
N LYS A 716 8.07 -20.81 11.98
CA LYS A 716 6.97 -20.83 12.96
C LYS A 716 6.17 -22.12 12.76
N GLY A 717 5.96 -22.90 13.81
CA GLY A 717 5.04 -24.05 13.78
C GLY A 717 3.60 -23.57 13.60
N GLY A 718 2.81 -24.23 12.74
CA GLY A 718 1.44 -23.77 12.50
C GLY A 718 0.53 -24.02 13.73
N GLY A 719 0.00 -22.94 14.29
CA GLY A 719 -0.95 -22.97 15.41
C GLY A 719 -2.39 -23.11 14.90
N GLY A 720 -2.77 -24.31 14.48
CA GLY A 720 -4.17 -24.70 14.30
C GLY A 720 -4.56 -25.75 15.34
N SER A 721 -5.83 -25.85 15.73
CA SER A 721 -6.33 -26.67 16.84
C SER A 721 -5.90 -28.15 16.85
N ASP A 722 -5.47 -28.71 15.72
CA ASP A 722 -5.20 -30.16 15.59
C ASP A 722 -3.72 -30.53 15.39
N GLY A 723 -2.79 -29.57 15.50
CA GLY A 723 -1.36 -29.81 15.21
C GLY A 723 -1.05 -29.95 13.72
N ASP A 724 -2.04 -29.78 12.84
CA ASP A 724 -1.98 -29.86 11.38
C ASP A 724 -1.55 -28.53 10.70
N GLY A 725 -0.90 -27.66 11.47
CA GLY A 725 -0.54 -26.34 11.00
C GLY A 725 0.73 -26.37 10.14
N ILE A 726 0.57 -26.01 8.87
CA ILE A 726 1.67 -25.79 7.93
C ILE A 726 2.69 -24.83 8.56
N PRO A 727 3.97 -25.23 8.73
CA PRO A 727 4.98 -24.32 9.23
C PRO A 727 5.10 -23.12 8.29
N GLN A 728 5.35 -21.93 8.81
CA GLN A 728 5.48 -20.69 8.01
C GLN A 728 6.88 -20.13 8.15
N VAL A 729 7.45 -19.71 7.02
CA VAL A 729 8.73 -18.97 6.99
C VAL A 729 8.49 -17.56 7.52
N LYS A 730 9.35 -17.13 8.45
CA LYS A 730 9.39 -15.77 9.00
C LYS A 730 10.82 -15.25 8.94
N VAL A 731 10.97 -13.94 8.97
CA VAL A 731 12.28 -13.29 9.12
C VAL A 731 12.43 -12.76 10.53
N LYS A 732 13.38 -13.32 11.27
CA LYS A 732 13.77 -12.85 12.59
C LYS A 732 14.70 -11.65 12.44
N VAL A 733 14.33 -10.54 13.07
CA VAL A 733 15.15 -9.32 13.15
C VAL A 733 15.54 -9.12 14.60
N HIS A 734 16.83 -8.97 14.86
CA HIS A 734 17.36 -8.76 16.20
C HIS A 734 18.14 -7.44 16.27
N ASN A 735 17.82 -6.61 17.27
CA ASN A 735 18.55 -5.39 17.56
C ASN A 735 19.49 -5.63 18.75
N SER A 736 20.79 -5.68 18.47
CA SER A 736 21.81 -5.96 19.49
C SER A 736 22.02 -4.83 20.51
N GLN A 737 21.53 -3.61 20.25
CA GLN A 737 21.63 -2.49 21.21
C GLN A 737 20.55 -2.54 22.29
N THR A 738 19.32 -2.91 21.92
CA THR A 738 18.18 -2.99 22.84
C THR A 738 17.89 -4.40 23.33
N ASP A 739 18.56 -5.42 22.76
CA ASP A 739 18.32 -6.85 22.96
C ASP A 739 16.88 -7.27 22.59
N GLU A 740 16.27 -6.54 21.64
CA GLU A 740 14.92 -6.79 21.16
C GLU A 740 14.94 -7.68 19.92
N THR A 741 13.97 -8.60 19.83
CA THR A 741 13.83 -9.52 18.71
C THR A 741 12.40 -9.56 18.23
N ILE A 742 12.19 -9.36 16.94
CA ILE A 742 10.89 -9.41 16.29
C ILE A 742 10.87 -10.47 15.19
N LEU A 743 9.67 -10.85 14.78
CA LEU A 743 9.44 -11.78 13.68
C LEU A 743 8.55 -11.11 12.65
N LEU A 744 9.08 -10.93 11.45
CA LEU A 744 8.35 -10.37 10.33
C LEU A 744 7.85 -11.48 9.42
N ASP A 745 6.67 -11.24 8.85
CA ASP A 745 6.23 -11.96 7.68
C ASP A 745 7.18 -11.71 6.50
N VAL A 746 7.34 -12.72 5.65
CA VAL A 746 8.19 -12.62 4.44
C VAL A 746 7.78 -11.41 3.60
N PHE A 747 6.48 -11.18 3.46
CA PHE A 747 5.93 -10.03 2.73
C PHE A 747 6.34 -8.68 3.35
N GLU A 748 6.21 -8.52 4.67
CA GLU A 748 6.59 -7.28 5.39
C GLU A 748 8.09 -7.00 5.27
N PHE A 749 8.89 -8.05 5.40
CA PHE A 749 10.33 -8.00 5.21
C PHE A 749 10.70 -7.55 3.78
N VAL A 750 10.08 -8.15 2.75
CA VAL A 750 10.35 -7.81 1.35
C VAL A 750 10.01 -6.35 1.05
N LYS A 751 8.90 -5.84 1.61
CA LYS A 751 8.52 -4.44 1.49
C LYS A 751 9.54 -3.51 2.14
N ALA A 752 9.96 -3.80 3.37
CA ALA A 752 10.96 -3.01 4.07
C ALA A 752 12.30 -3.00 3.34
N TYR A 753 12.73 -4.17 2.84
CA TYR A 753 13.94 -4.31 2.03
C TYR A 753 13.89 -3.44 0.76
N ALA A 754 12.77 -3.45 0.03
CA ALA A 754 12.61 -2.67 -1.19
C ALA A 754 12.70 -1.16 -0.91
N LEU A 755 12.02 -0.68 0.13
CA LEU A 755 12.04 0.73 0.51
C LEU A 755 13.45 1.20 0.91
N LEU A 756 14.15 0.42 1.73
CA LEU A 756 15.50 0.78 2.20
C LEU A 756 16.53 0.75 1.07
N LYS A 757 16.33 -0.10 0.06
CA LYS A 757 17.15 -0.11 -1.15
C LYS A 757 17.02 1.19 -1.93
N ASP A 758 15.80 1.74 -2.05
CA ASP A 758 15.56 3.03 -2.69
C ASP A 758 16.19 4.19 -1.90
N GLU A 759 16.11 4.18 -0.57
CA GLU A 759 16.75 5.19 0.28
C GLU A 759 18.27 5.23 0.10
N VAL A 760 18.92 4.06 0.02
CA VAL A 760 20.35 3.97 -0.30
C VAL A 760 20.63 4.56 -1.69
N ALA A 761 19.76 4.32 -2.68
CA ALA A 761 19.90 4.90 -4.01
C ALA A 761 19.77 6.42 -3.99
N PHE A 762 18.81 6.98 -3.25
CA PHE A 762 18.63 8.42 -3.06
C PHE A 762 19.83 9.07 -2.38
N LEU A 763 20.34 8.49 -1.29
CA LEU A 763 21.54 8.94 -0.60
C LEU A 763 22.77 8.92 -1.52
N LYS A 764 23.00 7.83 -2.25
CA LYS A 764 24.09 7.74 -3.24
C LYS A 764 23.98 8.83 -4.29
N ASN A 765 22.77 9.10 -4.75
CA ASN A 765 22.52 10.13 -5.75
C ASN A 765 22.83 11.53 -5.20
N ALA A 766 22.39 11.83 -3.99
CA ALA A 766 22.66 13.10 -3.33
C ALA A 766 24.16 13.31 -3.09
N ILE A 767 24.89 12.28 -2.62
CA ILE A 767 26.34 12.34 -2.41
C ILE A 767 27.08 12.59 -3.73
N ALA A 768 26.77 11.82 -4.78
CA ALA A 768 27.41 11.96 -6.08
C ALA A 768 27.23 13.36 -6.69
N ASN A 769 26.12 14.02 -6.37
CA ASN A 769 25.80 15.36 -6.86
C ASN A 769 26.13 16.49 -5.85
N ASN A 770 26.81 16.20 -4.73
CA ASN A 770 27.07 17.15 -3.64
C ASN A 770 25.80 17.88 -3.14
N ARG A 771 24.73 17.14 -2.90
CA ARG A 771 23.44 17.66 -2.41
C ARG A 771 23.12 17.17 -1.00
N GLU A 772 22.38 18.00 -0.28
CA GLU A 772 21.78 17.63 0.99
C GLU A 772 20.53 16.77 0.74
N TYR A 773 20.48 15.60 1.37
CA TYR A 773 19.32 14.71 1.40
C TYR A 773 19.20 14.13 2.80
N SER A 774 17.98 14.03 3.29
CA SER A 774 17.65 13.32 4.52
C SER A 774 16.49 12.39 4.24
N SER A 775 16.67 11.12 4.57
CA SER A 775 15.60 10.12 4.56
C SER A 775 14.49 10.54 5.55
N PRO A 776 13.22 10.31 5.22
CA PRO A 776 12.12 10.44 6.17
C PRO A 776 12.34 9.59 7.43
N GLN A 777 11.84 10.05 8.59
CA GLN A 777 11.97 9.31 9.86
C GLN A 777 11.33 7.91 9.80
N GLY A 778 10.17 7.77 9.16
CA GLY A 778 9.50 6.47 8.99
C GLY A 778 10.22 5.49 8.07
N HIS A 779 11.28 5.92 7.38
CA HIS A 779 12.09 5.07 6.50
C HIS A 779 13.39 4.61 7.18
N ASP A 780 13.61 4.97 8.46
CA ASP A 780 14.71 4.40 9.22
C ASP A 780 14.50 2.88 9.38
N PRO A 781 15.53 2.02 9.13
CA PRO A 781 15.40 0.57 9.28
C PRO A 781 14.80 0.12 10.61
N ILE A 782 15.14 0.78 11.72
CA ILE A 782 14.61 0.42 13.04
C ILE A 782 13.12 0.73 13.09
N THR A 783 12.70 1.94 12.70
CA THR A 783 11.28 2.31 12.67
C THR A 783 10.48 1.43 11.71
N LEU A 784 11.00 1.21 10.50
CA LEU A 784 10.31 0.49 9.44
C LEU A 784 10.11 -1.01 9.75
N LEU A 785 11.11 -1.65 10.37
CA LEU A 785 11.05 -3.07 10.71
C LEU A 785 10.27 -3.29 12.00
N PHE A 786 10.43 -2.42 13.00
CA PHE A 786 9.80 -2.59 14.32
C PHE A 786 8.39 -1.99 14.43
N ASP A 787 7.92 -1.18 13.48
CA ASP A 787 6.54 -0.67 13.49
C ASP A 787 5.53 -1.64 12.82
N ASN A 788 5.62 -2.93 13.15
CA ASN A 788 4.69 -3.96 12.71
C ASN A 788 4.19 -4.79 13.90
N SER A 789 2.88 -5.01 13.96
CA SER A 789 2.28 -5.94 14.92
C SER A 789 2.64 -7.37 14.55
N PHE A 790 3.33 -8.08 15.43
CA PHE A 790 3.70 -9.47 15.21
C PHE A 790 3.20 -10.38 16.32
N HIS A 791 3.00 -11.66 15.97
CA HIS A 791 2.60 -12.68 16.92
C HIS A 791 3.76 -13.03 17.84
N VAL A 792 3.70 -12.59 19.09
CA VAL A 792 4.77 -12.80 20.08
C VAL A 792 4.68 -14.18 20.73
N GLY A 793 3.48 -14.70 20.93
CA GLY A 793 3.30 -16.00 21.57
C GLY A 793 1.84 -16.39 21.78
N SER A 794 1.65 -17.67 22.08
CA SER A 794 0.34 -18.29 22.25
C SER A 794 0.15 -18.83 23.66
N VAL A 795 -1.10 -18.88 24.09
CA VAL A 795 -1.56 -19.58 25.28
C VAL A 795 -2.53 -20.67 24.85
N THR A 796 -2.31 -21.89 25.35
CA THR A 796 -3.18 -23.03 25.07
C THR A 796 -4.01 -23.35 26.32
N SER A 797 -5.33 -23.36 26.16
CA SER A 797 -6.31 -23.71 27.18
C SER A 797 -7.08 -24.97 26.77
N PHE A 798 -7.41 -25.82 27.73
CA PHE A 798 -8.26 -26.98 27.53
C PHE A 798 -9.63 -26.69 28.18
N PRO A 799 -10.68 -26.43 27.39
CA PRO A 799 -11.95 -25.94 27.91
C PRO A 799 -12.89 -27.05 28.44
N GLU A 800 -12.39 -28.27 28.66
CA GLU A 800 -13.20 -29.42 29.09
C GLU A 800 -13.97 -29.13 30.40
N TYR A 801 -13.36 -28.40 31.33
CA TYR A 801 -13.99 -28.03 32.60
C TYR A 801 -15.25 -27.15 32.43
N LEU A 802 -15.39 -26.46 31.29
CA LEU A 802 -16.56 -25.62 30.99
C LEU A 802 -17.84 -26.47 30.76
N LEU A 803 -17.71 -27.79 30.59
CA LEU A 803 -18.83 -28.72 30.52
C LEU A 803 -19.49 -28.96 31.88
N TYR A 804 -18.89 -28.48 32.97
CA TYR A 804 -19.35 -28.72 34.34
C TYR A 804 -19.92 -27.47 35.01
N ASN A 805 -20.21 -26.41 34.25
CA ASN A 805 -20.65 -25.11 34.78
C ASN A 805 -19.68 -24.51 35.83
N LEU A 806 -18.38 -24.76 35.66
CA LEU A 806 -17.33 -24.27 36.55
C LEU A 806 -16.71 -22.98 36.04
N GLU A 807 -16.48 -22.03 36.95
CA GLU A 807 -15.63 -20.88 36.68
C GLU A 807 -14.15 -21.27 36.63
N THR A 808 -13.34 -20.49 35.93
CA THR A 808 -11.88 -20.67 35.94
C THR A 808 -11.32 -20.43 37.35
N ASP A 809 -10.55 -21.40 37.86
CA ASP A 809 -9.88 -21.26 39.15
C ASP A 809 -8.93 -20.03 39.15
N PRO A 810 -8.93 -19.20 40.20
CA PRO A 810 -8.00 -18.09 40.35
C PRO A 810 -6.53 -18.45 40.12
N ASP A 811 -6.09 -19.64 40.54
CA ASP A 811 -4.70 -20.10 40.37
C ASP A 811 -4.38 -20.51 38.92
N GLU A 812 -5.41 -20.91 38.15
CA GLU A 812 -5.30 -21.30 36.74
C GLU A 812 -5.55 -20.14 35.76
N SER A 813 -6.12 -19.03 36.25
CA SER A 813 -6.43 -17.85 35.45
C SER A 813 -5.20 -17.23 34.77
N ASN A 814 -4.00 -17.44 35.31
CA ASN A 814 -2.74 -16.89 34.79
C ASN A 814 -1.97 -17.92 33.98
N MET A 815 -2.31 -17.99 32.69
CA MET A 815 -1.79 -19.00 31.79
C MET A 815 -0.45 -18.59 31.17
N ASN A 816 0.48 -19.53 30.99
CA ASN A 816 1.82 -19.24 30.46
C ASN A 816 1.79 -18.97 28.94
N ILE A 817 2.24 -17.78 28.53
CA ILE A 817 2.45 -17.43 27.12
C ILE A 817 3.71 -18.12 26.64
N LYS A 818 3.57 -19.02 25.66
CA LYS A 818 4.68 -19.68 24.97
C LYS A 818 5.10 -18.87 23.77
N ASN A 819 6.40 -18.67 23.62
CA ASN A 819 6.97 -17.97 22.47
C ASN A 819 6.45 -18.57 21.16
N ALA A 820 6.19 -17.73 20.16
CA ALA A 820 5.71 -18.15 18.85
C ALA A 820 6.74 -19.00 18.07
N VAL A 821 8.03 -18.88 18.41
CA VAL A 821 9.13 -19.56 17.71
C VAL A 821 10.06 -20.31 18.67
N PRO A 822 10.80 -21.31 18.18
CA PRO A 822 11.84 -21.97 18.95
C PRO A 822 12.92 -20.99 19.47
N PRO A 823 13.38 -21.13 20.72
CA PRO A 823 12.86 -22.06 21.73
C PRO A 823 11.50 -21.59 22.24
N PHE A 824 10.49 -22.48 22.29
CA PHE A 824 9.11 -22.22 22.75
C PHE A 824 9.03 -22.00 24.28
N ASN A 825 9.91 -21.17 24.82
CA ASN A 825 9.99 -20.83 26.22
C ASN A 825 8.80 -19.99 26.65
N THR A 826 8.56 -19.94 27.97
CA THR A 826 7.54 -19.05 28.52
C THR A 826 8.08 -17.62 28.51
N ILE A 827 7.34 -16.71 27.87
CA ILE A 827 7.71 -15.29 27.68
C ILE A 827 6.85 -14.33 28.51
N GLY A 828 5.82 -14.83 29.19
CA GLY A 828 4.91 -14.04 30.00
C GLY A 828 3.73 -14.87 30.47
N LYS A 829 2.73 -14.22 31.03
CA LYS A 829 1.43 -14.83 31.38
C LYS A 829 0.28 -14.05 30.80
N LEU A 830 -0.78 -14.71 30.36
CA LEU A 830 -2.04 -14.10 29.95
C LEU A 830 -3.10 -14.46 30.99
N GLN A 831 -3.82 -13.45 31.47
CA GLN A 831 -4.91 -13.67 32.42
C GLN A 831 -6.23 -13.87 31.67
N VAL A 832 -6.77 -15.08 31.73
CA VAL A 832 -8.00 -15.51 31.06
C VAL A 832 -8.96 -16.11 32.09
N ILE A 833 -10.22 -15.70 32.06
CA ILE A 833 -11.25 -16.16 33.01
C ILE A 833 -12.52 -16.50 32.25
N TRP A 834 -13.06 -17.70 32.48
CA TRP A 834 -14.37 -18.11 32.05
C TRP A 834 -15.33 -18.10 33.26
N THR A 835 -16.51 -17.51 33.08
CA THR A 835 -17.55 -17.46 34.12
C THR A 835 -18.88 -17.96 33.53
N PRO A 836 -19.50 -18.99 34.11
CA PRO A 836 -20.81 -19.47 33.66
C PRO A 836 -21.89 -18.42 33.88
N LEU A 837 -22.84 -18.31 32.95
CA LEU A 837 -23.99 -17.41 33.06
C LEU A 837 -25.30 -18.17 32.91
N SER A 838 -26.32 -17.73 33.64
CA SER A 838 -27.69 -18.29 33.58
C SER A 838 -28.53 -17.73 32.41
N SER A 839 -28.05 -16.68 31.73
CA SER A 839 -28.71 -16.05 30.57
C SER A 839 -27.64 -15.46 29.64
N ASP A 840 -27.97 -15.39 28.36
CA ASP A 840 -27.26 -14.66 27.30
C ASP A 840 -27.23 -13.13 27.51
N ASP A 841 -28.10 -12.61 28.38
CA ASP A 841 -28.12 -11.21 28.82
C ASP A 841 -27.53 -11.09 30.23
N GLU A 842 -26.34 -10.51 30.35
CA GLU A 842 -25.62 -10.34 31.63
C GLU A 842 -26.46 -9.61 32.68
N SER A 843 -27.38 -8.73 32.28
CA SER A 843 -28.26 -8.01 33.22
C SER A 843 -29.32 -8.89 33.89
N LYS A 844 -29.57 -10.08 33.32
CA LYS A 844 -30.53 -11.08 33.81
C LYS A 844 -29.84 -12.29 34.43
N HIS A 845 -28.53 -12.21 34.63
CA HIS A 845 -27.79 -13.28 35.26
C HIS A 845 -28.20 -13.43 36.74
N ASP A 846 -28.60 -14.64 37.13
CA ASP A 846 -28.81 -15.07 38.51
C ASP A 846 -27.86 -16.24 38.81
N PRO A 847 -26.85 -16.05 39.69
CA PRO A 847 -25.93 -17.11 40.07
C PRO A 847 -26.61 -18.36 40.65
N ASN A 848 -27.79 -18.23 41.26
CA ASN A 848 -28.52 -19.36 41.84
C ASN A 848 -29.29 -20.18 40.79
N ALA A 849 -29.39 -19.69 39.55
CA ALA A 849 -30.05 -20.35 38.44
C ALA A 849 -29.07 -21.15 37.56
N ILE A 850 -27.79 -21.19 37.91
CA ILE A 850 -26.82 -22.10 37.28
C ILE A 850 -27.05 -23.49 37.86
N GLU A 851 -27.44 -24.45 37.01
CA GLU A 851 -27.62 -25.83 37.43
C GLU A 851 -26.27 -26.53 37.62
N ASP A 852 -26.16 -27.32 38.68
CA ASP A 852 -25.03 -28.24 38.88
C ASP A 852 -25.07 -29.34 37.81
N VAL A 853 -23.91 -29.64 37.23
CA VAL A 853 -23.76 -30.64 36.16
C VAL A 853 -22.89 -31.79 36.68
N ASP A 854 -23.49 -32.98 36.82
CA ASP A 854 -22.79 -34.18 37.28
C ASP A 854 -21.98 -34.84 36.15
N GLY A 855 -22.42 -34.69 34.90
CA GLY A 855 -21.69 -35.14 33.71
C GLY A 855 -22.00 -34.35 32.43
N PRO A 856 -21.09 -34.33 31.44
CA PRO A 856 -21.26 -33.55 30.21
C PRO A 856 -22.55 -33.85 29.43
N ASP A 857 -23.06 -35.08 29.51
CA ASP A 857 -24.31 -35.48 28.85
C ASP A 857 -25.56 -34.76 29.41
N ASP A 858 -25.51 -34.24 30.65
CA ASP A 858 -26.63 -33.52 31.28
C ASP A 858 -26.91 -32.17 30.63
N LEU A 859 -25.93 -31.65 29.87
CA LEU A 859 -26.08 -30.43 29.09
C LEU A 859 -26.79 -30.65 27.76
N VAL A 860 -26.89 -31.89 27.24
CA VAL A 860 -27.48 -32.16 25.93
C VAL A 860 -28.93 -31.67 25.88
N GLY A 861 -29.24 -30.82 24.91
CA GLY A 861 -30.57 -30.21 24.75
C GLY A 861 -30.81 -28.96 25.61
N LYS A 862 -29.88 -28.58 26.49
CA LYS A 862 -29.94 -27.38 27.32
C LYS A 862 -29.10 -26.24 26.71
N PRO A 863 -29.36 -24.97 27.07
CA PRO A 863 -28.51 -23.85 26.68
C PRO A 863 -27.18 -23.88 27.46
N TRP A 864 -26.10 -23.44 26.82
CA TRP A 864 -24.78 -23.23 27.43
C TRP A 864 -24.39 -21.78 27.24
N THR A 865 -24.04 -21.09 28.33
CA THR A 865 -23.69 -19.67 28.28
C THR A 865 -22.52 -19.38 29.21
N TYR A 866 -21.48 -18.76 28.65
CA TYR A 866 -20.31 -18.37 29.42
C TYR A 866 -19.80 -16.98 29.01
N LYS A 867 -19.33 -16.23 29.99
CA LYS A 867 -18.56 -15.01 29.79
C LYS A 867 -17.07 -15.34 29.80
N LEU A 868 -16.37 -14.95 28.74
CA LEU A 868 -14.92 -14.99 28.63
C LEU A 868 -14.36 -13.60 28.88
N GLU A 869 -13.48 -13.47 29.86
CA GLU A 869 -12.70 -12.28 30.13
C GLU A 869 -11.22 -12.51 29.82
N ILE A 870 -10.62 -11.63 29.02
CA ILE A 870 -9.16 -11.56 28.81
C ILE A 870 -8.69 -10.25 29.44
N LYS A 871 -8.06 -10.34 30.62
CA LYS A 871 -7.80 -9.16 31.44
C LYS A 871 -6.53 -8.43 31.04
N GLN A 872 -5.40 -9.13 31.02
CA GLN A 872 -4.09 -8.53 30.80
C GLN A 872 -3.06 -9.58 30.41
N ALA A 873 -1.98 -9.14 29.76
CA ALA A 873 -0.73 -9.91 29.70
C ALA A 873 0.26 -9.36 30.74
N LEU A 874 1.09 -10.23 31.30
CA LEU A 874 2.02 -9.93 32.38
C LEU A 874 3.43 -10.41 32.02
N GLY A 875 4.42 -9.55 32.30
CA GLY A 875 5.83 -9.90 32.24
C GLY A 875 6.37 -10.16 30.84
N LEU A 876 5.85 -9.46 29.82
CA LEU A 876 6.35 -9.58 28.46
C LEU A 876 7.83 -9.18 28.37
N PRO A 877 8.61 -9.79 27.44
CA PRO A 877 10.06 -9.58 27.37
C PRO A 877 10.43 -8.17 26.89
N MET A 878 9.55 -7.53 26.12
CA MET A 878 9.73 -6.19 25.56
C MET A 878 8.60 -5.26 25.97
N ILE A 879 8.88 -3.96 25.97
CA ILE A 879 7.82 -2.95 26.12
C ILE A 879 7.03 -2.94 24.81
N THR A 880 5.73 -3.00 24.91
CA THR A 880 4.83 -2.89 23.77
C THR A 880 4.39 -1.43 23.64
N ASP A 881 4.22 -0.93 22.43
CA ASP A 881 3.47 0.30 22.14
C ASP A 881 1.98 -0.05 21.96
N LEU A 882 1.71 -1.16 21.27
CA LEU A 882 0.36 -1.68 21.03
C LEU A 882 0.30 -3.19 21.33
N ALA A 883 -0.79 -3.69 21.89
CA ALA A 883 -1.02 -5.14 22.04
C ALA A 883 -2.49 -5.54 21.82
N TYR A 884 -2.75 -6.72 21.29
CA TYR A 884 -4.08 -7.34 21.22
C TYR A 884 -3.99 -8.87 21.22
N CYS A 885 -5.08 -9.54 21.58
CA CYS A 885 -5.17 -11.00 21.60
C CYS A 885 -6.24 -11.49 20.61
N GLN A 886 -6.04 -12.65 20.00
CA GLN A 886 -7.01 -13.32 19.14
C GLN A 886 -7.25 -14.75 19.64
N TYR A 887 -8.46 -15.28 19.45
CA TYR A 887 -8.77 -16.68 19.71
C TYR A 887 -9.88 -17.15 18.78
N GLU A 888 -9.89 -18.42 18.42
CA GLU A 888 -10.95 -19.02 17.62
C GLU A 888 -11.84 -19.89 18.51
N PHE A 889 -13.16 -19.72 18.43
CA PHE A 889 -14.13 -20.53 19.17
C PHE A 889 -15.29 -20.89 18.24
N LEU A 890 -15.61 -22.18 18.14
CA LEU A 890 -16.65 -22.72 17.24
C LEU A 890 -16.50 -22.31 15.77
N GLY A 891 -15.26 -22.17 15.29
CA GLY A 891 -14.97 -21.77 13.90
C GLY A 891 -15.09 -20.26 13.64
N GLU A 892 -15.36 -19.46 14.67
CA GLU A 892 -15.39 -17.99 14.60
C GLU A 892 -14.14 -17.40 15.28
N LEU A 893 -13.51 -16.42 14.61
CA LEU A 893 -12.32 -15.73 15.12
C LEU A 893 -12.73 -14.47 15.89
N PHE A 894 -12.33 -14.42 17.16
CA PHE A 894 -12.53 -13.29 18.06
C PHE A 894 -11.21 -12.53 18.25
N THR A 895 -11.28 -11.20 18.35
CA THR A 895 -10.12 -10.33 18.54
C THR A 895 -10.43 -9.31 19.63
N THR A 896 -9.52 -9.15 20.59
CA THR A 896 -9.65 -8.12 21.64
C THR A 896 -9.40 -6.73 21.07
N GLU A 897 -9.77 -5.70 21.82
CA GLU A 897 -9.36 -4.35 21.49
C GLU A 897 -7.82 -4.22 21.53
N SER A 898 -7.27 -3.42 20.62
CA SER A 898 -5.86 -3.04 20.66
C SER A 898 -5.62 -2.02 21.77
N VAL A 899 -4.67 -2.29 22.64
CA VAL A 899 -4.30 -1.39 23.74
C VAL A 899 -2.99 -0.71 23.43
N GLU A 900 -3.04 0.63 23.35
CA GLU A 900 -1.88 1.49 23.10
C GLU A 900 -1.29 1.93 24.45
N GLN A 901 -0.31 1.19 24.95
CA GLN A 901 0.28 1.38 26.28
C GLN A 901 1.76 1.01 26.24
N ASN A 902 2.64 1.95 26.61
CA ASN A 902 4.09 1.75 26.74
C ASN A 902 4.42 0.92 28.00
N THR A 903 4.13 -0.37 27.97
CA THR A 903 4.26 -1.27 29.13
C THR A 903 4.69 -2.68 28.73
N ARG A 904 5.20 -3.45 29.70
CA ARG A 904 5.38 -4.91 29.58
C ARG A 904 4.14 -5.70 30.02
N ASN A 905 3.14 -4.99 30.53
CA ASN A 905 1.94 -5.55 31.14
C ASN A 905 0.69 -4.92 30.53
N PRO A 906 0.39 -5.14 29.24
CA PRO A 906 -0.75 -4.52 28.59
C PRO A 906 -2.07 -5.04 29.19
N VAL A 907 -2.99 -4.13 29.47
CA VAL A 907 -4.29 -4.44 30.11
C VAL A 907 -5.41 -4.30 29.08
N PHE A 908 -6.01 -5.42 28.68
CA PHE A 908 -7.06 -5.51 27.64
C PHE A 908 -8.47 -5.23 28.18
N ASN A 909 -8.80 -5.74 29.36
CA ASN A 909 -10.16 -5.72 29.93
C ASN A 909 -11.25 -6.17 28.93
N TYR A 910 -10.94 -7.17 28.10
CA TYR A 910 -11.88 -7.70 27.13
C TYR A 910 -12.89 -8.62 27.81
N SER A 911 -14.15 -8.56 27.39
CA SER A 911 -15.25 -9.42 27.84
C SER A 911 -16.14 -9.78 26.66
N HIS A 912 -16.49 -11.06 26.52
CA HIS A 912 -17.40 -11.57 25.50
C HIS A 912 -18.26 -12.72 26.02
N ILE A 913 -19.55 -12.75 25.68
CA ILE A 913 -20.47 -13.82 26.08
C ILE A 913 -20.64 -14.79 24.91
N HIS A 914 -20.28 -16.04 25.13
CA HIS A 914 -20.54 -17.15 24.22
C HIS A 914 -21.84 -17.84 24.63
N HIS A 915 -22.76 -17.98 23.70
CA HIS A 915 -24.06 -18.61 23.94
C HIS A 915 -24.36 -19.68 22.88
N VAL A 916 -24.67 -20.88 23.35
CA VAL A 916 -25.16 -22.00 22.54
C VAL A 916 -26.57 -22.31 23.01
N PRO A 917 -27.63 -22.07 22.21
CA PRO A 917 -29.01 -22.19 22.66
C PRO A 917 -29.43 -23.63 22.95
N CYS A 918 -28.76 -24.61 22.34
CA CYS A 918 -29.01 -26.03 22.52
C CYS A 918 -27.71 -26.81 22.30
N VAL A 919 -27.17 -27.40 23.37
CA VAL A 919 -25.95 -28.21 23.33
C VAL A 919 -26.21 -29.55 22.66
N THR A 920 -25.32 -29.93 21.74
CA THR A 920 -25.34 -31.22 21.05
C THR A 920 -24.18 -32.11 21.50
N LYS A 921 -24.22 -33.40 21.15
CA LYS A 921 -23.11 -34.33 21.45
C LYS A 921 -21.82 -33.94 20.74
N GLU A 922 -21.93 -33.35 19.56
CA GLU A 922 -20.79 -32.81 18.81
C GLU A 922 -20.16 -31.61 19.53
N PHE A 923 -20.95 -30.76 20.17
CA PHE A 923 -20.44 -29.65 20.99
C PHE A 923 -19.70 -30.14 22.24
N ILE A 924 -20.23 -31.17 22.90
CA ILE A 924 -19.54 -31.81 24.04
C ILE A 924 -18.20 -32.38 23.59
N GLN A 925 -18.20 -33.13 22.48
CA GLN A 925 -16.98 -33.69 21.90
C GLN A 925 -15.98 -32.58 21.51
N TYR A 926 -16.47 -31.45 20.99
CA TYR A 926 -15.66 -30.27 20.70
C TYR A 926 -14.96 -29.76 21.96
N LEU A 927 -15.66 -29.47 23.05
CA LEU A 927 -15.02 -28.97 24.28
C LEU A 927 -14.08 -29.99 24.96
N GLN A 928 -14.31 -31.30 24.80
CA GLN A 928 -13.44 -32.36 25.34
C GLN A 928 -12.13 -32.53 24.56
N SER A 929 -12.15 -32.37 23.23
CA SER A 929 -11.01 -32.67 22.36
C SER A 929 -10.29 -31.43 21.83
N HIS A 930 -10.99 -30.30 21.76
CA HIS A 930 -10.47 -29.09 21.17
C HIS A 930 -9.60 -28.31 22.14
N ARG A 931 -8.41 -27.90 21.68
CA ARG A 931 -7.54 -26.98 22.39
C ARG A 931 -7.85 -25.55 21.95
N LEU A 932 -8.18 -24.70 22.91
CA LEU A 932 -8.41 -23.29 22.66
C LEU A 932 -7.08 -22.54 22.68
N GLU A 933 -6.73 -21.86 21.59
CA GLU A 933 -5.48 -21.10 21.48
C GLU A 933 -5.75 -19.61 21.49
N PHE A 934 -5.15 -18.90 22.45
CA PHE A 934 -5.14 -17.45 22.52
C PHE A 934 -3.79 -16.94 21.99
N GLN A 935 -3.84 -16.22 20.88
CA GLN A 935 -2.67 -15.69 20.18
C GLN A 935 -2.46 -14.22 20.55
N LEU A 936 -1.30 -13.89 21.13
CA LEU A 936 -0.95 -12.52 21.51
C LEU A 936 -0.12 -11.85 20.41
N PHE A 937 -0.55 -10.65 20.00
CA PHE A 937 0.11 -9.81 19.03
C PHE A 937 0.54 -8.50 19.66
N ILE A 938 1.75 -8.04 19.34
CA ILE A 938 2.30 -6.79 19.89
C ILE A 938 3.01 -5.98 18.82
N ASN A 939 2.97 -4.66 18.97
CA ASN A 939 3.88 -3.71 18.34
C ASN A 939 4.92 -3.32 19.42
N PRO A 940 6.22 -3.50 19.20
CA PRO A 940 7.25 -3.15 20.17
C PRO A 940 7.37 -1.62 20.29
N TYR A 941 7.60 -1.13 21.50
CA TYR A 941 7.96 0.27 21.75
C TYR A 941 9.45 0.46 21.53
N ILE A 942 9.83 1.36 20.63
CA ILE A 942 11.24 1.66 20.33
C ILE A 942 11.83 2.49 21.49
N MET A 943 12.59 1.82 22.37
CA MET A 943 13.13 2.40 23.61
C MET A 943 14.16 3.53 23.40
N ASP A 944 15.06 3.37 22.42
CA ASP A 944 16.09 4.36 22.08
C ASP A 944 16.18 4.48 20.55
N PRO A 945 15.30 5.27 19.92
CA PRO A 945 15.37 5.49 18.49
C PRO A 945 16.72 6.16 18.13
N PRO A 946 17.32 5.83 16.98
CA PRO A 946 18.57 6.45 16.56
C PRO A 946 18.50 7.98 16.57
N LYS A 947 19.48 8.60 17.25
CA LYS A 947 19.54 10.06 17.40
C LYS A 947 20.11 10.73 16.16
N ASP A 948 20.87 10.00 15.35
CA ASP A 948 21.44 10.47 14.10
C ASP A 948 20.50 10.18 12.92
N THR A 949 20.22 11.20 12.12
CA THR A 949 19.36 11.06 10.94
C THR A 949 20.11 10.40 9.79
N ILE A 950 19.39 9.57 9.02
CA ILE A 950 19.89 9.01 7.76
C ILE A 950 19.91 10.13 6.72
N SER A 951 21.08 10.68 6.46
CA SER A 951 21.23 11.87 5.63
C SER A 951 22.64 12.00 5.06
N THR A 952 22.82 12.88 4.08
CA THR A 952 24.14 13.22 3.52
C THR A 952 24.97 14.14 4.42
N SER A 953 24.42 14.64 5.53
CA SER A 953 25.21 15.27 6.60
C SER A 953 25.81 14.25 7.58
N ASN A 954 25.33 13.00 7.56
CA ASN A 954 25.90 11.92 8.37
C ASN A 954 27.20 11.41 7.75
N SER A 955 28.33 11.80 8.35
CA SER A 955 29.66 11.47 7.84
C SER A 955 29.97 9.97 7.76
N ALA A 956 29.35 9.13 8.60
CA ALA A 956 29.50 7.68 8.55
C ALA A 956 28.82 7.11 7.30
N ILE A 957 27.58 7.54 7.04
CA ILE A 957 26.80 7.13 5.86
C ILE A 957 27.50 7.59 4.57
N VAL A 958 27.96 8.84 4.51
CA VAL A 958 28.69 9.36 3.34
C VAL A 958 29.94 8.54 3.04
N ARG A 959 30.70 8.18 4.08
CA ARG A 959 31.90 7.33 3.92
C ARG A 959 31.54 5.93 3.43
N ASN A 960 30.52 5.30 4.02
CA ASN A 960 30.09 3.95 3.66
C ASN A 960 29.57 3.87 2.21
N LEU A 961 29.03 4.99 1.70
CA LEU A 961 28.56 5.13 0.32
C LEU A 961 29.64 5.51 -0.69
N GLY A 962 30.90 5.64 -0.25
CA GLY A 962 32.04 5.99 -1.12
C GLY A 962 32.15 7.48 -1.44
N GLY A 963 31.44 8.35 -0.69
CA GLY A 963 31.54 9.80 -0.80
C GLY A 963 32.73 10.39 -0.06
N THR A 964 33.30 11.47 -0.59
CA THR A 964 34.28 12.29 0.14
C THR A 964 33.57 13.23 1.10
N VAL A 965 33.83 13.08 2.40
CA VAL A 965 33.34 13.98 3.44
C VAL A 965 34.00 15.36 3.27
N LYS A 966 33.27 16.34 2.73
CA LYS A 966 33.66 17.75 2.86
C LYS A 966 33.30 18.19 4.27
N VAL A 967 34.25 18.06 5.19
CA VAL A 967 34.15 18.66 6.52
C VAL A 967 34.17 20.18 6.35
N GLN A 968 33.01 20.82 6.25
CA GLN A 968 32.87 22.26 6.47
C GLN A 968 32.70 22.47 7.98
N ILE A 969 33.83 22.51 8.70
CA ILE A 969 33.82 23.13 10.03
C ILE A 969 33.62 24.63 9.80
N PRO A 970 32.62 25.28 10.40
CA PRO A 970 32.47 26.72 10.34
C PRO A 970 33.78 27.37 10.77
N TYR A 971 34.26 28.38 10.05
CA TYR A 971 35.53 29.04 10.34
C TYR A 971 35.63 29.48 11.82
N GLU A 972 34.50 29.89 12.40
CA GLU A 972 34.35 30.29 13.81
C GLU A 972 34.66 29.16 14.80
N GLU A 973 34.28 27.91 14.50
CA GLU A 973 34.61 26.75 15.34
C GLU A 973 36.10 26.39 15.25
N LEU A 974 36.69 26.56 14.07
CA LEU A 974 38.12 26.35 13.85
C LEU A 974 38.95 27.43 14.57
N GLU A 975 38.50 28.67 14.51
CA GLU A 975 39.10 29.82 15.19
C GLU A 975 39.01 29.69 16.71
N ALA A 976 37.87 29.23 17.23
CA ALA A 976 37.72 28.91 18.65
C ALA A 976 38.69 27.80 19.09
N LYS A 977 38.84 26.73 18.30
CA LYS A 977 39.77 25.64 18.60
C LYS A 977 41.24 26.06 18.53
N VAL A 978 41.60 26.89 17.54
CA VAL A 978 42.94 27.47 17.44
C VAL A 978 43.22 28.36 18.66
N THR A 979 42.26 29.18 19.06
CA THR A 979 42.40 30.04 20.25
C THR A 979 42.63 29.22 21.52
N THR A 980 41.87 28.14 21.72
CA THR A 980 42.05 27.24 22.87
C THR A 980 43.42 26.54 22.84
N LEU A 981 43.84 26.06 21.68
CA LEU A 981 45.16 25.40 21.52
C LEU A 981 46.32 26.38 21.72
N GLU A 982 46.16 27.65 21.33
CA GLU A 982 47.13 28.71 21.60
C GLU A 982 47.24 29.00 23.11
N GLN A 983 46.11 29.04 23.82
CA GLN A 983 46.09 29.19 25.28
C GLN A 983 46.75 28.01 26.00
N GLU A 984 46.48 26.77 25.57
CA GLU A 984 47.12 25.58 26.12
C GLU A 984 48.62 25.56 25.83
N LYS A 985 49.04 25.92 24.61
CA LYS A 985 50.44 26.07 24.24
C LYS A 985 51.14 27.10 25.13
N ASP A 986 50.52 28.25 25.38
CA ASP A 986 51.10 29.30 26.23
C ASP A 986 51.17 28.87 27.71
N SER A 987 50.23 28.05 28.17
CA SER A 987 50.29 27.44 29.50
C SER A 987 51.47 26.46 29.59
N LEU A 988 51.58 25.55 28.63
CA LEU A 988 52.65 24.55 28.57
C LEU A 988 54.04 25.19 28.41
N VAL A 989 54.16 26.26 27.63
CA VAL A 989 55.43 27.01 27.49
C VAL A 989 55.84 27.64 28.82
N ARG A 990 54.89 28.21 29.58
CA ARG A 990 55.15 28.74 30.92
C ARG A 990 55.54 27.64 31.90
N GLU A 991 54.89 26.49 31.83
CA GLU A 991 55.20 25.33 32.68
C GLU A 991 56.58 24.76 32.36
N VAL A 992 56.93 24.63 31.08
CA VAL A 992 58.28 24.21 30.66
C VAL A 992 59.34 25.22 31.09
N ALA A 993 59.05 26.52 31.01
CA ALA A 993 59.98 27.55 31.49
C ALA A 993 60.18 27.45 33.01
N PHE A 994 59.09 27.25 33.77
CA PHE A 994 59.14 27.03 35.21
C PHE A 994 59.96 25.79 35.56
N LEU A 995 59.71 24.66 34.89
CA LEU A 995 60.43 23.40 35.11
C LEU A 995 61.91 23.53 34.76
N ARG A 996 62.26 24.26 33.68
CA ARG A 996 63.66 24.55 33.33
C ARG A 996 64.35 25.43 34.37
N GLN A 997 63.64 26.41 34.92
CA GLN A 997 64.16 27.28 35.99
C GLN A 997 64.33 26.51 37.31
N ALA A 998 63.38 25.65 37.66
CA ALA A 998 63.46 24.74 38.79
C ALA A 998 64.64 23.76 38.64
N PHE A 999 64.83 23.19 37.45
CA PHE A 999 65.98 22.34 37.13
C PHE A 999 67.30 23.07 37.30
N LYS A 1000 67.41 24.31 36.80
CA LYS A 1000 68.60 25.15 36.95
C LYS A 1000 68.89 25.47 38.42
N SER A 1001 67.85 25.75 39.19
CA SER A 1001 67.96 26.05 40.63
C SER A 1001 68.42 24.83 41.44
N ALA A 1002 67.94 23.63 41.08
CA ALA A 1002 68.29 22.39 41.76
C ALA A 1002 69.65 21.82 41.37
N THR A 1003 70.10 22.03 40.13
CA THR A 1003 71.31 21.37 39.57
C THR A 1003 72.47 22.32 39.27
N SER A 1004 72.25 23.63 39.37
CA SER A 1004 73.20 24.70 38.98
C SER A 1004 73.65 24.64 37.50
N LYS A 1005 72.92 23.93 36.64
CA LYS A 1005 73.18 23.79 35.19
C LYS A 1005 71.91 24.04 34.39
N ASP A 1006 72.06 24.57 33.17
CA ASP A 1006 70.92 24.75 32.26
C ASP A 1006 70.38 23.42 31.75
N ALA A 1007 69.05 23.31 31.63
CA ALA A 1007 68.39 22.11 31.12
C ALA A 1007 68.72 21.89 29.63
N PRO A 1008 69.03 20.65 29.19
CA PRO A 1008 69.41 20.37 27.80
C PRO A 1008 68.31 20.76 26.79
N PRO A 1009 68.67 21.14 25.54
CA PRO A 1009 67.70 21.44 24.50
C PRO A 1009 66.92 20.17 24.11
N PHE A 1010 65.64 20.35 23.79
CA PHE A 1010 64.77 19.25 23.36
C PHE A 1010 65.04 18.96 21.87
N GLU A 1011 65.68 17.83 21.55
CA GLU A 1011 65.85 17.38 20.17
C GLU A 1011 64.57 16.68 19.69
N ALA A 1012 63.81 17.36 18.83
CA ALA A 1012 62.57 16.82 18.25
C ALA A 1012 62.86 15.88 17.08
N THR A 1013 63.36 14.67 17.34
CA THR A 1013 63.40 13.58 16.36
C THR A 1013 62.09 12.78 16.39
N ILE A 1014 60.98 13.42 15.99
CA ILE A 1014 59.73 12.72 15.70
C ILE A 1014 59.21 13.21 14.33
N SER A 1015 59.24 12.28 13.38
CA SER A 1015 58.81 12.42 11.98
C SER A 1015 57.44 13.10 11.87
N THR A 1016 57.40 14.33 11.39
CA THR A 1016 56.13 14.98 11.01
C THR A 1016 55.80 14.68 9.53
N PRO A 1017 54.51 14.70 9.14
CA PRO A 1017 54.08 14.51 7.74
C PRO A 1017 54.78 15.43 6.74
N ARG A 1018 55.20 16.63 7.20
CA ARG A 1018 55.94 17.61 6.40
C ARG A 1018 57.33 17.10 5.96
N SER A 1019 58.04 16.38 6.84
CA SER A 1019 59.34 15.78 6.51
C SER A 1019 59.22 14.63 5.50
N LYS A 1020 58.15 13.84 5.58
CA LYS A 1020 57.85 12.77 4.61
C LYS A 1020 57.43 13.35 3.25
N LEU A 1021 56.71 14.47 3.24
CA LEU A 1021 56.34 15.17 2.01
C LEU A 1021 57.55 15.77 1.29
N GLU A 1022 58.52 16.33 2.01
CA GLU A 1022 59.75 16.84 1.39
C GLU A 1022 60.66 15.73 0.86
N MET A 1023 60.80 14.61 1.59
CA MET A 1023 61.50 13.44 1.06
C MET A 1023 60.81 12.91 -0.21
N ALA A 1024 59.48 12.78 -0.21
CA ALA A 1024 58.73 12.32 -1.37
C ALA A 1024 58.90 13.25 -2.58
N LYS A 1025 58.91 14.58 -2.38
CA LYS A 1025 59.21 15.56 -3.43
C LYS A 1025 60.63 15.45 -3.95
N SER A 1026 61.60 15.16 -3.08
CA SER A 1026 62.98 14.94 -3.51
C SER A 1026 63.11 13.66 -4.35
N THR A 1027 62.42 12.59 -3.97
CA THR A 1027 62.41 11.32 -4.69
C THR A 1027 61.70 11.44 -6.04
N ASP A 1028 60.60 12.20 -6.10
CA ASP A 1028 59.87 12.45 -7.36
C ASP A 1028 60.69 13.32 -8.33
N ASN A 1029 61.43 14.32 -7.84
CA ASN A 1029 62.35 15.10 -8.68
C ASN A 1029 63.54 14.27 -9.23
N VAL A 1030 63.91 13.18 -8.56
CA VAL A 1030 64.95 12.24 -9.04
C VAL A 1030 64.38 11.26 -10.07
N LEU A 1031 63.09 10.89 -9.96
CA LEU A 1031 62.43 9.94 -10.85
C LEU A 1031 61.82 10.62 -12.09
N ASN A 1032 61.40 11.88 -11.97
CA ASN A 1032 60.76 12.68 -13.03
C ASN A 1032 61.43 14.07 -13.14
N PRO A 1033 62.65 14.16 -13.69
CA PRO A 1033 63.28 15.46 -13.89
C PRO A 1033 62.49 16.29 -14.93
N PRO A 1034 62.26 17.59 -14.69
CA PRO A 1034 61.57 18.45 -15.65
C PRO A 1034 62.38 18.57 -16.97
N PRO A 1035 61.72 18.79 -18.11
CA PRO A 1035 62.39 18.85 -19.41
C PRO A 1035 63.43 19.98 -19.45
N SER A 1036 64.65 19.64 -19.86
CA SER A 1036 65.79 20.57 -19.95
C SER A 1036 65.46 21.75 -20.87
N SER A 1037 65.46 22.97 -20.32
CA SER A 1037 65.53 24.20 -21.11
C SER A 1037 66.91 24.28 -21.76
N THR A 1038 66.93 24.22 -23.09
CA THR A 1038 68.13 24.43 -23.90
C THR A 1038 68.54 25.91 -23.82
N PRO A 1039 69.82 26.25 -23.63
CA PRO A 1039 70.24 27.65 -23.55
C PRO A 1039 70.19 28.30 -24.94
N ALA A 1040 69.62 29.50 -25.00
CA ALA A 1040 69.62 30.36 -26.17
C ALA A 1040 71.06 30.56 -26.68
N THR A 1041 71.33 30.03 -27.88
CA THR A 1041 72.56 30.33 -28.61
C THR A 1041 72.25 31.46 -29.58
N THR A 1042 72.78 32.64 -29.27
CA THR A 1042 72.92 33.76 -30.20
C THR A 1042 73.72 33.34 -31.42
N GLN A 1043 73.20 33.59 -32.63
CA GLN A 1043 74.05 33.84 -33.81
C GLN A 1043 73.52 35.03 -34.62
N PRO A 1044 74.42 35.74 -35.32
CA PRO A 1044 74.20 37.10 -35.79
C PRO A 1044 73.60 37.17 -37.20
N ASN A 1045 73.19 38.39 -37.57
CA ASN A 1045 72.91 38.87 -38.92
C ASN A 1045 73.63 38.11 -40.05
N ASP A 1046 72.89 37.72 -41.10
CA ASP A 1046 72.99 38.37 -42.42
C ASP A 1046 72.01 37.76 -43.44
N LYS A 1047 71.37 38.64 -44.23
CA LYS A 1047 70.97 38.53 -45.65
C LYS A 1047 70.36 37.18 -46.10
N LYS A 1048 69.11 37.12 -46.55
CA LYS A 1048 68.56 37.76 -47.75
C LYS A 1048 67.06 37.45 -47.81
#